data_AF-A0A7Y5UL28-F1
#
_entry.id   AF-A0A7Y5UL28-F1
#
_cell.length_a   1.000
_cell.length_b   1.000
_cell.length_c   1.000
_cell.angle_alpha   90.00
_cell.angle_beta   90.00
_cell.angle_gamma   90.00
#
_symmetry.space_group_name_H-M   'P 1'
#
loop_
_entity.id
_entity.type
_entity.pdbx_description
1 polymer ?
#
loop_
_entity_poly.entity_id
_entity_poly.type
_entity_poly.pdbx_seq_one_letter_code
_entity_poly.pdbx_strand_id
1 'polypeptide(L)'
;MSKQVFGLIWLFASSVATAASVAVGPGQGVMFYQLTYPGVAGATDVATGRVEVDLNQLRLASGMETGYLNVATAAGWVVRNLPLPTEASYPYHRIGTSFALGVSNGSAVRSGMAAMQLSDQPVANFAEPPSTPVDVVPREMALGGIPDSALQGPPLPPDLTGVSFSLASAAAAAQAGGETRIAIQTDHPNLEAARNQCMPMAIANSLQFLKNKKGLVLPHAHQAGLKGDNTLVGQLDTATDRSTSTTDRRDPNAFGTWGLPGKLKYLARNNLGGRIETVHWGVGGSGESESGTRDVSVTENGVTLKSTGKGAVPDLDALIAALGEDQDCEVVYAGFYTDASGTQRIYRHAVDAIGAGKVGGMPFLMVISDLDQGSDTKGAGAAGIEFGWLSNWRMNGAQQIEQVICQKYIPPPTTLTVTETIDPAGHAPFVDAPPKQITVTLDGSMLRLSGSASWLPMTGTLSAGSFSLTSSSVVAGFSNVSNTFSGTLGGGSGNGAISLGTRGELFGTPISWKVGLQDAGTAPVPAIRVNGFRQTHRALSSELKRLSVSMAARDGVGQEGDWWVVLADANGLHSLDLATMSWRAGLVATHTGPLVSIDYLALPFELTGSLGPGNYTLYFGFDRIANRTLDMDAVVYDSVELTIE
;
A
#
# COMPACT_ATOMS: atom_id res chain seq x y z
N MET A 1 -34.23 -42.66 -9.30
CA MET A 1 -35.24 -42.10 -8.38
C MET A 1 -34.92 -40.63 -8.17
N SER A 2 -35.64 -39.75 -8.87
CA SER A 2 -35.47 -38.29 -8.80
C SER A 2 -36.33 -37.71 -7.67
N LYS A 3 -35.71 -37.09 -6.67
CA LYS A 3 -36.42 -36.26 -5.69
C LYS A 3 -36.39 -34.81 -6.17
N GLN A 4 -37.50 -34.36 -6.76
CA GLN A 4 -37.80 -32.94 -6.92
C GLN A 4 -38.13 -32.37 -5.53
N VAL A 5 -37.34 -31.39 -5.09
CA VAL A 5 -37.64 -30.58 -3.92
C VAL A 5 -38.38 -29.34 -4.41
N PHE A 6 -39.67 -29.24 -4.08
CA PHE A 6 -40.44 -28.01 -4.23
C PHE A 6 -39.97 -27.01 -3.17
N GLY A 7 -39.19 -26.01 -3.60
CA GLY A 7 -38.84 -24.85 -2.78
C GLY A 7 -40.01 -23.87 -2.74
N LEU A 8 -40.68 -23.80 -1.59
CA LEU A 8 -41.72 -22.82 -1.30
C LEU A 8 -41.05 -21.47 -1.03
N ILE A 9 -41.07 -20.55 -2.01
CA ILE A 9 -40.56 -19.18 -1.85
C ILE A 9 -41.58 -18.39 -1.04
N TRP A 10 -41.29 -18.15 0.24
CA TRP A 10 -41.96 -17.14 1.04
C TRP A 10 -41.43 -15.76 0.64
N LEU A 11 -42.24 -14.96 -0.08
CA LEU A 11 -42.03 -13.52 -0.16
C LEU A 11 -42.38 -12.92 1.21
N PHE A 12 -41.39 -12.83 2.09
CA PHE A 12 -41.46 -11.86 3.16
C PHE A 12 -41.30 -10.48 2.52
N ALA A 13 -42.32 -9.63 2.64
CA ALA A 13 -42.15 -8.20 2.43
C ALA A 13 -41.19 -7.72 3.54
N SER A 14 -39.88 -7.74 3.27
CA SER A 14 -38.88 -7.12 4.12
C SER A 14 -39.24 -5.65 4.24
N SER A 15 -39.73 -5.24 5.42
CA SER A 15 -39.80 -3.83 5.76
C SER A 15 -38.40 -3.26 5.55
N VAL A 16 -38.27 -2.30 4.64
CA VAL A 16 -37.01 -1.59 4.41
C VAL A 16 -36.65 -0.93 5.74
N ALA A 17 -35.71 -1.54 6.48
CA ALA A 17 -35.18 -0.93 7.68
C ALA A 17 -34.63 0.43 7.26
N THR A 18 -35.08 1.50 7.93
CA THR A 18 -34.49 2.82 7.74
C THR A 18 -33.02 2.71 8.10
N ALA A 19 -32.13 3.02 7.15
CA ALA A 19 -30.68 3.04 7.34
C ALA A 19 -30.35 3.71 8.68
N ALA A 20 -29.59 3.02 9.53
CA ALA A 20 -29.17 3.59 10.78
C ALA A 20 -28.24 4.78 10.47
N SER A 21 -28.52 5.92 11.09
CA SER A 21 -27.75 7.13 10.87
C SER A 21 -27.51 7.87 12.19
N VAL A 22 -26.33 8.46 12.32
CA VAL A 22 -25.90 9.22 13.49
C VAL A 22 -25.53 10.62 13.03
N ALA A 23 -26.15 11.63 13.64
CA ALA A 23 -25.75 13.02 13.40
C ALA A 23 -24.34 13.25 13.96
N VAL A 24 -23.51 13.96 13.20
CA VAL A 24 -22.13 14.30 13.59
C VAL A 24 -22.09 15.79 13.88
N GLY A 25 -21.56 16.16 15.04
CA GLY A 25 -21.42 17.54 15.49
C GLY A 25 -19.97 18.05 15.40
N PRO A 26 -19.75 19.35 15.68
CA PRO A 26 -18.41 19.92 15.75
C PRO A 26 -17.54 19.19 16.79
N GLY A 27 -16.26 19.00 16.47
CA GLY A 27 -15.33 18.28 17.36
C GLY A 27 -15.57 16.77 17.45
N GLN A 28 -16.35 16.18 16.54
CA GLN A 28 -16.56 14.73 16.45
C GLN A 28 -15.80 14.11 15.26
N GLY A 29 -14.58 14.61 15.00
CA GLY A 29 -13.68 14.06 13.99
C GLY A 29 -13.92 14.54 12.56
N VAL A 30 -14.71 15.60 12.33
CA VAL A 30 -14.85 16.24 11.00
C VAL A 30 -14.33 17.67 11.08
N MET A 31 -13.33 17.97 10.25
CA MET A 31 -12.63 19.26 10.21
C MET A 31 -12.78 19.91 8.84
N PHE A 32 -12.99 21.23 8.82
CA PHE A 32 -13.13 22.00 7.58
C PHE A 32 -11.93 22.90 7.40
N TYR A 33 -11.38 22.88 6.20
CA TYR A 33 -10.28 23.74 5.80
C TYR A 33 -10.65 24.55 4.56
N GLN A 34 -10.14 25.78 4.49
CA GLN A 34 -10.06 26.54 3.26
C GLN A 34 -8.63 26.49 2.74
N LEU A 35 -8.47 26.09 1.48
CA LEU A 35 -7.15 25.88 0.91
C LEU A 35 -6.49 27.21 0.51
N THR A 36 -5.16 27.23 0.63
CA THR A 36 -4.24 28.21 0.08
C THR A 36 -3.15 27.42 -0.63
N TYR A 37 -2.72 27.89 -1.81
CA TYR A 37 -1.64 27.25 -2.56
C TYR A 37 -0.43 28.18 -2.62
N PRO A 38 0.57 27.99 -1.73
CA PRO A 38 1.74 28.85 -1.69
C PRO A 38 2.46 28.90 -3.03
N GLY A 39 2.96 30.09 -3.40
CA GLY A 39 3.69 30.29 -4.65
C GLY A 39 2.83 30.39 -5.91
N VAL A 40 1.50 30.36 -5.79
CA VAL A 40 0.57 30.56 -6.91
C VAL A 40 -0.13 31.92 -6.77
N ALA A 41 -0.05 32.72 -7.83
CA ALA A 41 -0.64 34.06 -7.82
C ALA A 41 -2.17 33.97 -7.65
N GLY A 42 -2.74 34.73 -6.71
CA GLY A 42 -4.18 34.74 -6.43
C GLY A 42 -4.72 33.48 -5.76
N ALA A 43 -3.85 32.63 -5.22
CA ALA A 43 -4.22 31.36 -4.59
C ALA A 43 -4.24 31.39 -3.05
N THR A 44 -4.51 32.55 -2.46
CA THR A 44 -4.80 32.70 -1.02
C THR A 44 -6.31 32.63 -0.82
N ASP A 45 -6.76 31.90 0.21
CA ASP A 45 -8.18 31.73 0.55
C ASP A 45 -9.03 31.35 -0.70
N VAL A 46 -8.72 30.21 -1.31
CA VAL A 46 -9.33 29.81 -2.57
C VAL A 46 -10.76 29.30 -2.37
N ALA A 47 -11.49 29.17 -3.48
CA ALA A 47 -12.86 28.65 -3.53
C ALA A 47 -12.97 27.14 -3.20
N THR A 48 -11.83 26.48 -3.02
CA THR A 48 -11.74 25.06 -2.67
C THR A 48 -11.63 24.89 -1.17
N GLY A 49 -12.59 24.14 -0.61
CA GLY A 49 -12.52 23.63 0.75
C GLY A 49 -12.01 22.19 0.78
N ARG A 50 -11.59 21.74 1.95
CA ARG A 50 -11.27 20.34 2.23
C ARG A 50 -11.97 19.93 3.51
N VAL A 51 -12.68 18.81 3.47
CA VAL A 51 -13.11 18.10 4.67
C VAL A 51 -12.05 17.06 4.97
N GLU A 52 -11.51 17.08 6.19
CA GLU A 52 -10.72 15.96 6.70
C GLU A 52 -11.45 15.29 7.84
N VAL A 53 -11.43 13.97 7.81
CA VAL A 53 -12.08 13.14 8.82
C VAL A 53 -10.99 12.48 9.66
N ASP A 54 -10.96 12.78 10.96
CA ASP A 54 -10.27 11.94 11.95
C ASP A 54 -11.16 10.74 12.24
N LEU A 55 -10.80 9.60 11.65
CA LEU A 55 -11.55 8.35 11.73
C LEU A 55 -11.58 7.79 13.16
N ASN A 56 -10.54 8.01 13.95
CA ASN A 56 -10.51 7.52 15.33
C ASN A 56 -11.51 8.31 16.17
N GLN A 57 -11.51 9.64 16.06
CA GLN A 57 -12.43 10.51 16.78
C GLN A 57 -13.88 10.32 16.30
N LEU A 58 -14.10 10.13 14.99
CA LEU A 58 -15.42 9.90 14.45
C LEU A 58 -16.00 8.55 14.89
N ARG A 59 -15.23 7.47 14.87
CA ARG A 59 -15.67 6.15 15.39
C ARG A 59 -16.00 6.23 16.87
N LEU A 60 -15.14 6.87 17.67
CA LEU A 60 -15.37 7.06 19.11
C LEU A 60 -16.65 7.86 19.39
N ALA A 61 -16.89 8.94 18.65
CA ALA A 61 -18.04 9.83 18.88
C ALA A 61 -19.36 9.23 18.38
N SER A 62 -19.34 8.47 17.28
CA SER A 62 -20.54 7.91 16.65
C SER A 62 -20.89 6.50 17.13
N GLY A 63 -19.91 5.74 17.64
CA GLY A 63 -20.05 4.31 17.91
C GLY A 63 -20.13 3.44 16.65
N MET A 64 -19.90 4.01 15.46
CA MET A 64 -19.95 3.29 14.19
C MET A 64 -18.53 2.98 13.70
N GLU A 65 -18.22 1.70 13.53
CA GLU A 65 -16.93 1.23 12.99
C GLU A 65 -16.80 1.43 11.47
N THR A 66 -17.94 1.40 10.78
CA THR A 66 -18.04 1.57 9.32
C THR A 66 -19.26 2.39 8.95
N GLY A 67 -19.28 2.94 7.74
CA GLY A 67 -20.41 3.70 7.22
C GLY A 67 -20.00 4.62 6.09
N TYR A 68 -20.80 5.67 5.89
CA TYR A 68 -20.63 6.66 4.84
C TYR A 68 -20.93 8.05 5.41
N LEU A 69 -19.93 8.93 5.39
CA LEU A 69 -20.08 10.31 5.84
C LEU A 69 -20.74 11.15 4.74
N ASN A 70 -21.73 11.92 5.14
CA ASN A 70 -22.42 12.90 4.32
C ASN A 70 -22.33 14.27 4.96
N VAL A 71 -21.99 15.28 4.16
CA VAL A 71 -21.86 16.67 4.62
C VAL A 71 -22.57 17.60 3.64
N ALA A 72 -23.40 18.48 4.18
CA ALA A 72 -24.02 19.57 3.45
C ALA A 72 -23.65 20.92 4.09
N THR A 73 -23.50 21.93 3.24
CA THR A 73 -23.28 23.33 3.64
C THR A 73 -24.29 24.21 2.89
N ALA A 74 -24.15 25.53 2.97
CA ALA A 74 -24.91 26.45 2.12
C ALA A 74 -24.73 26.19 0.61
N ALA A 75 -23.66 25.50 0.20
CA ALA A 75 -23.42 25.06 -1.18
C ALA A 75 -24.13 23.74 -1.55
N GLY A 76 -24.91 23.14 -0.64
CA GLY A 76 -25.60 21.86 -0.82
C GLY A 76 -24.79 20.66 -0.32
N TRP A 77 -25.08 19.47 -0.84
CA TRP A 77 -24.43 18.20 -0.47
C TRP A 77 -23.01 18.10 -1.05
N VAL A 78 -22.04 18.55 -0.26
CA VAL A 78 -20.62 18.76 -0.64
C VAL A 78 -19.71 17.55 -0.37
N VAL A 79 -20.08 16.65 0.54
CA VAL A 79 -19.42 15.34 0.72
C VAL A 79 -20.48 14.28 0.60
N ARG A 80 -20.39 13.44 -0.44
CA ARG A 80 -21.39 12.43 -0.78
C ARG A 80 -20.85 11.05 -0.52
N ASN A 81 -21.45 10.31 0.42
CA ASN A 81 -21.13 8.93 0.76
C ASN A 81 -19.63 8.63 0.90
N LEU A 82 -18.86 9.50 1.57
CA LEU A 82 -17.44 9.24 1.81
C LEU A 82 -17.29 7.98 2.67
N PRO A 83 -16.67 6.89 2.17
CA PRO A 83 -16.59 5.64 2.92
C PRO A 83 -15.81 5.79 4.21
N LEU A 84 -16.32 5.15 5.27
CA LEU A 84 -15.66 4.93 6.53
C LEU A 84 -15.24 3.45 6.59
N PRO A 85 -14.08 3.08 6.04
CA PRO A 85 -13.57 1.71 6.14
C PRO A 85 -13.30 1.31 7.59
N THR A 86 -13.30 0.01 7.89
CA THR A 86 -12.86 -0.48 9.21
C THR A 86 -11.39 -0.16 9.44
N GLU A 87 -10.96 -0.07 10.69
CA GLU A 87 -9.53 0.10 11.01
C GLU A 87 -8.64 -1.01 10.42
N ALA A 88 -9.15 -2.24 10.34
CA ALA A 88 -8.41 -3.37 9.77
C ALA A 88 -8.23 -3.27 8.25
N SER A 89 -9.16 -2.63 7.54
CA SER A 89 -9.07 -2.43 6.08
C SER A 89 -8.40 -1.10 5.71
N TYR A 90 -8.39 -0.13 6.62
CA TYR A 90 -7.78 1.18 6.45
C TYR A 90 -7.25 1.66 7.80
N PRO A 91 -5.96 1.40 8.10
CA PRO A 91 -5.39 1.66 9.41
C PRO A 91 -5.00 3.14 9.59
N TYR A 92 -5.04 3.93 8.51
CA TYR A 92 -4.75 5.35 8.60
C TYR A 92 -5.86 6.07 9.37
N HIS A 93 -5.49 6.98 10.25
CA HIS A 93 -6.46 7.68 11.09
C HIS A 93 -7.18 8.84 10.37
N ARG A 94 -6.76 9.24 9.17
CA ARG A 94 -7.41 10.32 8.42
C ARG A 94 -7.76 9.95 6.99
N ILE A 95 -8.80 10.59 6.47
CA ILE A 95 -9.15 10.62 5.05
C ILE A 95 -9.67 12.02 4.71
N GLY A 96 -9.17 12.62 3.64
CA GLY A 96 -9.59 13.94 3.17
C GLY A 96 -10.38 13.87 1.87
N THR A 97 -11.26 14.84 1.63
CA THR A 97 -11.87 15.09 0.32
C THR A 97 -12.06 16.58 0.12
N SER A 98 -11.83 17.05 -1.11
CA SER A 98 -12.05 18.46 -1.46
C SER A 98 -13.50 18.72 -1.89
N PHE A 99 -13.95 19.96 -1.71
CA PHE A 99 -15.28 20.41 -2.15
C PHE A 99 -15.27 21.90 -2.54
N ALA A 100 -16.32 22.35 -3.22
CA ALA A 100 -16.51 23.78 -3.53
C ALA A 100 -17.11 24.53 -2.34
N LEU A 101 -16.45 25.59 -1.86
CA LEU A 101 -16.94 26.42 -0.74
C LEU A 101 -18.10 27.35 -1.12
N GLY A 102 -18.33 27.57 -2.42
CA GLY A 102 -19.35 28.50 -2.91
C GLY A 102 -18.97 29.99 -2.76
N VAL A 103 -17.68 30.29 -2.63
CA VAL A 103 -17.14 31.66 -2.55
C VAL A 103 -16.15 31.91 -3.69
N SER A 104 -15.84 33.18 -3.98
CA SER A 104 -14.76 33.54 -4.90
C SER A 104 -13.37 33.35 -4.28
N ASN A 105 -12.36 33.07 -5.10
CA ASN A 105 -10.96 33.06 -4.66
C ASN A 105 -10.57 34.39 -4.00
N GLY A 106 -9.80 34.35 -2.92
CA GLY A 106 -9.43 35.51 -2.11
C GLY A 106 -10.46 35.90 -1.05
N SER A 107 -11.57 35.17 -0.94
CA SER A 107 -12.60 35.40 0.08
C SER A 107 -12.39 34.48 1.27
N ALA A 108 -11.88 35.02 2.37
CA ALA A 108 -11.67 34.28 3.61
C ALA A 108 -12.99 33.77 4.20
N VAL A 109 -13.09 32.46 4.37
CA VAL A 109 -14.14 31.77 5.13
C VAL A 109 -13.48 31.24 6.41
N ARG A 110 -14.00 31.66 7.57
CA ARG A 110 -13.47 31.28 8.89
C ARG A 110 -14.46 30.53 9.75
N SER A 111 -15.74 30.62 9.40
CA SER A 111 -16.82 29.83 9.99
C SER A 111 -17.90 29.59 8.95
N GLY A 112 -18.71 28.55 9.18
CA GLY A 112 -19.83 28.19 8.32
C GLY A 112 -20.88 27.39 9.08
N MET A 113 -21.95 27.01 8.38
CA MET A 113 -22.95 26.07 8.87
C MET A 113 -22.81 24.77 8.09
N ALA A 114 -22.77 23.65 8.78
CA ALA A 114 -22.73 22.33 8.15
C ALA A 114 -23.71 21.36 8.80
N ALA A 115 -24.42 20.58 7.98
CA ALA A 115 -25.17 19.41 8.41
C ALA A 115 -24.33 18.17 8.10
N MET A 116 -24.05 17.34 9.11
CA MET A 116 -23.16 16.18 8.98
C MET A 116 -23.85 14.93 9.54
N GLN A 117 -23.78 13.83 8.81
CA GLN A 117 -24.37 12.56 9.21
C GLN A 117 -23.50 11.40 8.76
N LEU A 118 -23.34 10.42 9.64
CA LEU A 118 -22.79 9.13 9.32
C LEU A 118 -23.94 8.14 9.12
N SER A 119 -23.97 7.47 7.97
CA SER A 119 -24.98 6.47 7.60
C SER A 119 -24.35 5.09 7.48
N ASP A 120 -25.07 4.03 7.84
CA ASP A 120 -24.59 2.65 7.74
C ASP A 120 -24.53 2.13 6.29
N GLN A 121 -25.27 2.76 5.38
CA GLN A 121 -25.37 2.46 3.96
C GLN A 121 -25.26 3.74 3.13
N PRO A 122 -24.81 3.66 1.85
CA PRO A 122 -24.77 4.85 1.01
C PRO A 122 -26.19 5.32 0.71
N VAL A 123 -26.41 6.63 0.73
CA VAL A 123 -27.72 7.25 0.49
C VAL A 123 -27.80 7.86 -0.92
N ALA A 124 -28.97 7.82 -1.57
CA ALA A 124 -29.20 8.56 -2.82
C ALA A 124 -29.53 10.04 -2.60
N ASN A 125 -30.15 10.33 -1.46
CA ASN A 125 -30.53 11.67 -1.05
C ASN A 125 -30.09 11.85 0.39
N PHE A 126 -29.51 13.01 0.70
CA PHE A 126 -29.07 13.32 2.04
C PHE A 126 -30.22 14.00 2.81
N ALA A 127 -30.78 13.29 3.79
CA ALA A 127 -31.76 13.85 4.72
C ALA A 127 -31.01 14.64 5.81
N GLU A 128 -30.67 15.88 5.49
CA GLU A 128 -29.80 16.71 6.30
C GLU A 128 -30.31 16.85 7.76
N PRO A 129 -29.50 16.51 8.78
CA PRO A 129 -29.80 16.94 10.15
C PRO A 129 -29.70 18.48 10.26
N PRO A 130 -30.20 19.09 11.35
CA PRO A 130 -30.03 20.53 11.57
C PRO A 130 -28.55 20.93 11.46
N SER A 131 -28.25 21.96 10.67
CA SER A 131 -26.88 22.43 10.52
C SER A 131 -26.35 23.03 11.81
N THR A 132 -25.08 22.78 12.12
CA THR A 132 -24.36 23.33 13.27
C THR A 132 -23.24 24.27 12.81
N PRO A 133 -22.87 25.29 13.62
CA PRO A 133 -21.69 26.11 13.33
C PRO A 133 -20.42 25.26 13.31
N VAL A 134 -19.56 25.48 12.31
CA VAL A 134 -18.25 24.85 12.18
C VAL A 134 -17.17 25.90 11.91
N ASP A 135 -15.99 25.68 12.45
CA ASP A 135 -14.81 26.49 12.13
C ASP A 135 -14.21 26.05 10.80
N VAL A 136 -13.78 27.01 9.99
CA VAL A 136 -13.07 26.77 8.73
C VAL A 136 -11.65 27.31 8.88
N VAL A 137 -10.69 26.39 8.95
CA VAL A 137 -9.30 26.72 9.24
C VAL A 137 -8.52 26.92 7.93
N PRO A 138 -7.71 27.99 7.78
CA PRO A 138 -6.82 28.11 6.64
C PRO A 138 -5.84 26.93 6.57
N ARG A 139 -5.59 26.43 5.37
CA ARG A 139 -4.63 25.34 5.16
C ARG A 139 -3.83 25.53 3.89
N GLU A 140 -2.52 25.46 4.04
CA GLU A 140 -1.62 25.42 2.89
C GLU A 140 -1.58 24.02 2.28
N MET A 141 -1.60 23.97 0.96
CA MET A 141 -1.44 22.74 0.17
C MET A 141 -0.53 23.05 -1.01
N ALA A 142 0.44 22.18 -1.26
CA ALA A 142 1.24 22.24 -2.48
C ALA A 142 0.39 21.73 -3.65
N LEU A 143 0.44 22.42 -4.80
CA LEU A 143 -0.23 21.97 -6.03
C LEU A 143 0.53 20.92 -6.80
N GLY A 144 1.83 20.82 -6.52
CA GLY A 144 2.76 19.95 -7.21
C GLY A 144 2.94 20.21 -8.71
N GLY A 145 4.02 19.61 -9.21
CA GLY A 145 4.42 19.44 -10.60
C GLY A 145 4.55 20.66 -11.52
N ILE A 146 4.65 20.32 -12.82
CA ILE A 146 5.24 21.14 -13.89
C ILE A 146 4.32 22.32 -14.22
N PRO A 147 4.85 23.54 -14.17
CA PRO A 147 4.44 24.48 -15.19
C PRO A 147 5.64 24.99 -15.99
N ASP A 148 5.42 25.21 -17.28
CA ASP A 148 6.38 25.87 -18.17
C ASP A 148 6.58 27.37 -17.80
N SER A 149 5.80 27.86 -16.82
CA SER A 149 5.78 29.24 -16.31
C SER A 149 5.21 29.29 -14.88
N ALA A 150 5.37 30.38 -14.12
CA ALA A 150 4.69 30.52 -12.82
C ALA A 150 3.18 30.24 -12.92
N LEU A 151 2.63 29.39 -12.03
CA LEU A 151 1.18 29.14 -11.96
C LEU A 151 0.47 30.47 -11.67
N GLN A 152 -0.49 30.83 -12.52
CA GLN A 152 -1.29 32.04 -12.36
C GLN A 152 -2.72 31.63 -12.06
N GLY A 153 -3.09 31.59 -10.78
CA GLY A 153 -4.43 31.22 -10.34
C GLY A 153 -4.52 29.78 -9.79
N PRO A 154 -5.40 29.55 -8.80
CA PRO A 154 -5.59 28.24 -8.21
C PRO A 154 -6.38 27.30 -9.14
N PRO A 155 -6.38 25.98 -8.86
CA PRO A 155 -7.26 25.04 -9.54
C PRO A 155 -8.72 25.41 -9.38
N LEU A 156 -9.53 24.98 -10.34
CA LEU A 156 -10.97 24.99 -10.21
C LEU A 156 -11.41 24.14 -9.00
N PRO A 157 -12.43 24.58 -8.26
CA PRO A 157 -12.96 23.78 -7.16
C PRO A 157 -13.62 22.50 -7.71
N PRO A 158 -13.72 21.46 -6.87
CA PRO A 158 -14.45 20.23 -7.18
C PRO A 158 -15.85 20.44 -7.74
N ASP A 159 -16.22 19.63 -8.73
CA ASP A 159 -17.56 19.57 -9.31
C ASP A 159 -18.16 18.17 -9.11
N LEU A 160 -19.13 18.09 -8.19
CA LEU A 160 -19.83 16.85 -7.87
C LEU A 160 -21.15 16.68 -8.64
N THR A 161 -21.44 17.50 -9.66
CA THR A 161 -22.68 17.38 -10.45
C THR A 161 -22.80 16.02 -11.14
N GLY A 162 -21.68 15.41 -11.54
CA GLY A 162 -21.63 14.06 -12.11
C GLY A 162 -21.65 12.91 -11.09
N VAL A 163 -21.71 13.21 -9.79
CA VAL A 163 -21.68 12.20 -8.71
C VAL A 163 -23.09 11.95 -8.18
N SER A 164 -23.76 10.91 -8.68
CA SER A 164 -25.12 10.56 -8.25
C SER A 164 -25.21 9.10 -7.84
N PHE A 165 -25.98 8.82 -6.79
CA PHE A 165 -26.25 7.47 -6.32
C PHE A 165 -27.71 7.15 -6.57
N SER A 166 -28.01 5.98 -7.14
CA SER A 166 -29.39 5.49 -7.25
C SER A 166 -29.59 4.41 -6.19
N LEU A 167 -30.56 4.55 -5.29
CA LEU A 167 -30.84 3.50 -4.29
C LEU A 167 -31.49 2.27 -4.93
N ALA A 168 -32.24 2.47 -6.02
CA ALA A 168 -32.71 1.38 -6.86
C ALA A 168 -31.51 0.63 -7.46
N SER A 169 -30.41 1.32 -7.80
CA SER A 169 -29.16 0.65 -8.10
C SER A 169 -28.57 0.03 -6.83
N ALA A 170 -28.29 0.69 -5.71
CA ALA A 170 -27.62 0.02 -4.57
C ALA A 170 -28.24 -1.35 -4.13
N ALA A 171 -29.57 -1.45 -4.01
CA ALA A 171 -30.24 -2.72 -3.70
C ALA A 171 -30.30 -3.67 -4.91
N ALA A 172 -30.58 -3.17 -6.13
CA ALA A 172 -30.53 -3.99 -7.34
C ALA A 172 -29.09 -4.31 -7.78
N ALA A 173 -28.08 -3.62 -7.26
CA ALA A 173 -26.66 -3.72 -7.53
C ALA A 173 -26.08 -4.77 -6.58
N ALA A 174 -26.52 -4.78 -5.32
CA ALA A 174 -26.38 -5.93 -4.44
C ALA A 174 -27.05 -7.20 -5.03
N GLN A 175 -28.18 -7.07 -5.75
CA GLN A 175 -28.87 -8.21 -6.39
C GLN A 175 -28.40 -8.55 -7.81
N ALA A 176 -27.82 -7.61 -8.57
CA ALA A 176 -27.40 -7.77 -9.98
C ALA A 176 -25.89 -7.65 -10.19
N GLY A 177 -25.09 -7.63 -9.12
CA GLY A 177 -23.64 -7.51 -9.20
C GLY A 177 -23.13 -6.09 -9.51
N GLY A 178 -23.93 -5.04 -9.25
CA GLY A 178 -23.39 -3.69 -9.13
C GLY A 178 -22.57 -3.60 -7.83
N GLU A 179 -21.33 -4.00 -7.94
CA GLU A 179 -20.49 -4.36 -6.82
C GLU A 179 -20.05 -3.09 -6.05
N THR A 180 -20.36 -3.02 -4.75
CA THR A 180 -19.51 -2.24 -3.86
C THR A 180 -18.22 -3.02 -3.73
N ARG A 181 -17.23 -2.65 -4.55
CA ARG A 181 -15.91 -3.27 -4.58
C ARG A 181 -14.91 -2.22 -4.13
N ILE A 182 -14.15 -2.53 -3.08
CA ILE A 182 -13.16 -1.63 -2.50
C ILE A 182 -11.86 -2.41 -2.40
N ALA A 183 -10.83 -1.93 -3.10
CA ALA A 183 -9.46 -2.34 -2.86
C ALA A 183 -8.76 -1.17 -2.18
N ILE A 184 -8.25 -1.40 -0.98
CA ILE A 184 -7.47 -0.43 -0.20
C ILE A 184 -6.22 -1.15 0.27
N GLN A 185 -5.08 -0.52 0.03
CA GLN A 185 -3.79 -0.96 0.47
C GLN A 185 -3.39 -0.22 1.74
N THR A 186 -2.69 -0.94 2.60
CA THR A 186 -2.20 -0.46 3.89
C THR A 186 -0.68 -0.34 3.83
N ASP A 187 -0.06 0.34 4.78
CA ASP A 187 1.41 0.42 4.93
C ASP A 187 2.14 1.22 3.85
N HIS A 188 1.43 2.04 3.10
CA HIS A 188 2.08 2.96 2.17
C HIS A 188 2.87 3.99 2.97
N PRO A 189 4.14 4.18 2.62
CA PRO A 189 4.91 5.28 3.16
C PRO A 189 4.44 6.60 2.54
N ASN A 190 4.68 7.71 3.23
CA ASN A 190 4.35 9.03 2.71
C ASN A 190 5.39 10.07 3.14
N LEU A 191 6.44 10.22 2.33
CA LEU A 191 7.45 11.26 2.52
C LEU A 191 7.09 12.54 1.74
N GLU A 192 7.33 13.71 2.34
CA GLU A 192 7.18 14.98 1.62
C GLU A 192 8.22 15.12 0.52
N ALA A 193 7.76 15.52 -0.66
CA ALA A 193 8.64 15.75 -1.79
C ALA A 193 9.35 17.11 -1.68
N ALA A 194 10.50 17.22 -2.36
CA ALA A 194 11.02 18.52 -2.76
C ALA A 194 10.03 19.22 -3.72
N ARG A 195 10.17 20.53 -3.91
CA ARG A 195 9.34 21.28 -4.87
C ARG A 195 9.37 20.61 -6.24
N ASN A 196 8.20 20.27 -6.78
CA ASN A 196 8.04 19.59 -8.07
C ASN A 196 8.68 18.20 -8.18
N GLN A 197 8.97 17.52 -7.07
CA GLN A 197 9.51 16.15 -7.01
C GLN A 197 8.41 15.07 -6.81
N CYS A 198 7.14 15.44 -7.01
CA CYS A 198 5.97 14.56 -6.84
C CYS A 198 6.13 13.19 -7.53
N MET A 199 6.61 13.15 -8.77
CA MET A 199 6.76 11.91 -9.53
C MET A 199 7.87 10.99 -9.00
N PRO A 200 9.14 11.45 -8.83
CA PRO A 200 10.15 10.63 -8.15
C PRO A 200 9.72 10.14 -6.77
N MET A 201 9.01 10.97 -6.01
CA MET A 201 8.52 10.61 -4.68
C MET A 201 7.43 9.54 -4.73
N ALA A 202 6.43 9.68 -5.61
CA ALA A 202 5.38 8.67 -5.79
C ALA A 202 5.99 7.30 -6.15
N ILE A 203 6.95 7.26 -7.07
CA ILE A 203 7.67 6.02 -7.43
C ILE A 203 8.47 5.47 -6.24
N ALA A 204 9.09 6.34 -5.44
CA ALA A 204 9.85 5.94 -4.25
C ALA A 204 8.95 5.31 -3.19
N ASN A 205 7.80 5.94 -2.89
CA ASN A 205 6.79 5.43 -1.98
C ASN A 205 6.30 4.05 -2.45
N SER A 206 5.98 3.95 -3.74
CA SER A 206 5.51 2.75 -4.41
C SER A 206 6.49 1.57 -4.29
N LEU A 207 7.77 1.80 -4.59
CA LEU A 207 8.81 0.78 -4.45
C LEU A 207 9.04 0.40 -2.97
N GLN A 208 8.98 1.37 -2.07
CA GLN A 208 9.14 1.13 -0.64
C GLN A 208 7.94 0.35 -0.05
N PHE A 209 6.72 0.57 -0.53
CA PHE A 209 5.57 -0.28 -0.21
C PHE A 209 5.85 -1.72 -0.65
N LEU A 210 6.30 -1.96 -1.89
CA LEU A 210 6.65 -3.32 -2.34
C LEU A 210 7.78 -3.95 -1.53
N LYS A 211 8.76 -3.16 -1.07
CA LYS A 211 9.78 -3.63 -0.11
C LYS A 211 9.16 -4.08 1.20
N ASN A 212 8.34 -3.23 1.80
CA ASN A 212 7.71 -3.48 3.09
C ASN A 212 6.72 -4.66 3.06
N LYS A 213 5.93 -4.76 1.99
CA LYS A 213 4.83 -5.71 1.85
C LYS A 213 5.30 -7.04 1.26
N LYS A 214 6.15 -6.99 0.23
CA LYS A 214 6.52 -8.16 -0.59
C LYS A 214 8.00 -8.56 -0.49
N GLY A 215 8.82 -7.81 0.25
CA GLY A 215 10.23 -8.13 0.45
C GLY A 215 11.11 -7.77 -0.75
N LEU A 216 10.71 -6.82 -1.58
CA LEU A 216 11.58 -6.24 -2.61
C LEU A 216 12.86 -5.69 -1.95
N VAL A 217 14.02 -6.10 -2.42
CA VAL A 217 15.31 -5.57 -1.94
C VAL A 217 15.63 -4.30 -2.72
N LEU A 218 15.66 -3.18 -2.00
CA LEU A 218 16.05 -1.88 -2.56
C LEU A 218 17.47 -1.52 -2.09
N PRO A 219 18.36 -1.11 -3.00
CA PRO A 219 19.75 -0.76 -2.65
C PRO A 219 19.88 0.61 -1.97
N HIS A 220 18.83 1.45 -2.07
CA HIS A 220 18.83 2.81 -1.53
C HIS A 220 17.78 2.94 -0.42
N ALA A 221 18.07 3.78 0.58
CA ALA A 221 17.16 4.05 1.70
C ALA A 221 16.00 4.96 1.26
N HIS A 222 14.78 4.67 1.70
CA HIS A 222 13.62 5.52 1.48
C HIS A 222 13.60 6.67 2.47
N GLN A 223 14.17 7.79 2.06
CA GLN A 223 14.31 9.01 2.83
C GLN A 223 14.17 10.21 1.89
N ALA A 224 13.85 11.37 2.43
CA ALA A 224 13.87 12.61 1.69
C ALA A 224 15.27 12.83 1.09
N GLY A 225 15.33 13.16 -0.20
CA GLY A 225 16.58 13.44 -0.90
C GLY A 225 16.37 14.25 -2.17
N LEU A 226 17.47 14.54 -2.87
CA LEU A 226 17.54 15.33 -4.09
C LEU A 226 18.37 14.61 -5.15
N LYS A 227 18.17 15.05 -6.39
CA LYS A 227 18.98 14.65 -7.55
C LYS A 227 20.47 14.60 -7.20
N GLY A 228 21.07 13.42 -7.43
CA GLY A 228 22.49 13.13 -7.23
C GLY A 228 22.85 12.48 -5.90
N ASP A 229 21.96 12.43 -4.90
CA ASP A 229 22.25 11.79 -3.62
C ASP A 229 21.95 10.27 -3.61
N ASN A 230 22.31 9.60 -2.51
CA ASN A 230 22.21 8.14 -2.38
C ASN A 230 20.88 7.66 -1.77
N THR A 231 19.87 8.53 -1.66
CA THR A 231 18.53 8.14 -1.24
C THR A 231 17.75 7.53 -2.40
N LEU A 232 16.72 6.75 -2.11
CA LEU A 232 15.83 6.21 -3.13
C LEU A 232 15.20 7.33 -3.96
N VAL A 233 14.72 8.38 -3.29
CA VAL A 233 14.10 9.56 -3.91
C VAL A 233 15.11 10.28 -4.81
N GLY A 234 16.32 10.57 -4.32
CA GLY A 234 17.35 11.27 -5.09
C GLY A 234 17.87 10.49 -6.30
N GLN A 235 17.94 9.16 -6.21
CA GLN A 235 18.28 8.30 -7.35
C GLN A 235 17.16 8.25 -8.40
N LEU A 236 15.89 8.22 -7.98
CA LEU A 236 14.75 8.35 -8.89
C LEU A 236 14.67 9.74 -9.53
N ASP A 237 14.97 10.79 -8.76
CA ASP A 237 15.05 12.17 -9.23
C ASP A 237 16.14 12.33 -10.30
N THR A 238 17.28 11.64 -10.10
CA THR A 238 18.36 11.54 -11.09
C THR A 238 17.95 10.75 -12.32
N ALA A 239 17.23 9.64 -12.14
CA ALA A 239 16.81 8.79 -13.25
C ALA A 239 15.73 9.43 -14.14
N THR A 240 14.82 10.17 -13.52
CA THR A 240 13.79 10.99 -14.21
C THR A 240 14.34 12.31 -14.77
N ASP A 241 15.61 12.61 -14.50
CA ASP A 241 16.35 13.77 -14.98
C ASP A 241 15.63 15.10 -14.72
N ARG A 242 15.04 15.24 -13.53
CA ARG A 242 14.35 16.48 -13.16
C ARG A 242 15.29 17.69 -13.24
N SER A 243 14.81 18.80 -13.77
CA SER A 243 15.57 20.06 -13.78
C SER A 243 15.41 20.73 -12.42
N THR A 244 16.47 20.75 -11.62
CA THR A 244 16.48 21.26 -10.23
C THR A 244 17.90 21.53 -9.76
N SER A 245 18.04 22.38 -8.76
CA SER A 245 19.22 22.41 -7.89
C SER A 245 19.40 21.07 -7.17
N THR A 246 20.66 20.65 -6.99
CA THR A 246 21.03 19.46 -6.22
C THR A 246 21.23 19.75 -4.72
N THR A 247 21.11 21.02 -4.30
CA THR A 247 21.37 21.45 -2.92
C THR A 247 20.18 22.17 -2.28
N ASP A 248 19.15 22.51 -3.04
CA ASP A 248 17.98 23.25 -2.56
C ASP A 248 16.70 22.49 -2.87
N ARG A 249 16.03 21.98 -1.82
CA ARG A 249 14.76 21.24 -1.92
C ARG A 249 13.60 22.14 -2.32
N ARG A 250 13.76 23.46 -2.25
CA ARG A 250 12.72 24.46 -2.52
C ARG A 250 13.07 25.35 -3.71
N ASP A 251 14.02 24.89 -4.55
CA ASP A 251 14.47 25.61 -5.74
C ASP A 251 13.29 26.13 -6.56
N PRO A 252 13.14 27.46 -6.69
CA PRO A 252 12.02 28.04 -7.42
C PRO A 252 12.04 27.75 -8.91
N ASN A 253 13.18 27.31 -9.44
CA ASN A 253 13.38 26.92 -10.83
C ASN A 253 13.27 25.41 -11.05
N ALA A 254 12.89 24.65 -10.02
CA ALA A 254 12.62 23.23 -10.17
C ALA A 254 11.42 23.00 -11.10
N PHE A 255 11.59 22.16 -12.11
CA PHE A 255 10.50 21.71 -12.99
C PHE A 255 10.20 20.25 -12.68
N GLY A 256 8.93 19.83 -12.77
CA GLY A 256 8.59 18.42 -12.68
C GLY A 256 9.05 17.65 -13.93
N THR A 257 8.83 16.34 -13.93
CA THR A 257 9.22 15.45 -15.02
C THR A 257 8.23 14.29 -15.12
N TRP A 258 8.18 13.67 -16.30
CA TRP A 258 7.42 12.43 -16.49
C TRP A 258 8.21 11.24 -15.96
N GLY A 259 7.50 10.32 -15.32
CA GLY A 259 8.13 9.34 -14.44
C GLY A 259 8.51 8.05 -15.12
N LEU A 260 7.77 7.61 -16.15
CA LEU A 260 7.83 6.22 -16.59
C LEU A 260 9.21 5.83 -17.15
N PRO A 261 9.85 6.59 -18.05
CA PRO A 261 11.21 6.30 -18.49
C PRO A 261 12.22 6.36 -17.34
N GLY A 262 12.09 7.33 -16.42
CA GLY A 262 12.98 7.45 -15.27
C GLY A 262 12.86 6.28 -14.29
N LYS A 263 11.65 5.78 -14.05
CA LYS A 263 11.38 4.56 -13.29
C LYS A 263 12.08 3.36 -13.93
N LEU A 264 11.89 3.13 -15.23
CA LEU A 264 12.54 2.03 -15.94
C LEU A 264 14.08 2.16 -15.93
N LYS A 265 14.62 3.38 -16.06
CA LYS A 265 16.07 3.61 -15.89
C LYS A 265 16.54 3.19 -14.49
N TYR A 266 15.87 3.64 -13.42
CA TYR A 266 16.23 3.27 -12.06
C TYR A 266 16.20 1.75 -11.85
N LEU A 267 15.13 1.09 -12.28
CA LEU A 267 14.99 -0.35 -12.17
C LEU A 267 16.10 -1.10 -12.94
N ALA A 268 16.48 -0.61 -14.13
CA ALA A 268 17.53 -1.20 -14.94
C ALA A 268 18.91 -1.07 -14.29
N ARG A 269 19.27 0.15 -13.81
CA ARG A 269 20.55 0.43 -13.13
C ARG A 269 20.77 -0.44 -11.90
N ASN A 270 19.68 -0.77 -11.21
CA ASN A 270 19.70 -1.48 -9.94
C ASN A 270 19.37 -2.98 -10.08
N ASN A 271 19.38 -3.53 -11.30
CA ASN A 271 19.13 -4.95 -11.58
C ASN A 271 17.76 -5.45 -11.06
N LEU A 272 16.74 -4.61 -11.08
CA LEU A 272 15.37 -4.93 -10.65
C LEU A 272 14.48 -5.42 -11.80
N GLY A 273 15.05 -5.62 -12.99
CA GLY A 273 14.33 -5.91 -14.22
C GLY A 273 13.55 -7.22 -14.32
N GLY A 274 13.96 -8.24 -13.56
CA GLY A 274 13.21 -9.49 -13.42
C GLY A 274 12.37 -9.53 -12.14
N ARG A 275 12.31 -8.41 -11.41
CA ARG A 275 11.72 -8.32 -10.07
C ARG A 275 10.47 -7.46 -10.04
N ILE A 276 10.28 -6.64 -11.07
CA ILE A 276 9.16 -5.72 -11.19
C ILE A 276 8.62 -5.84 -12.61
N GLU A 277 7.35 -6.21 -12.74
CA GLU A 277 6.58 -6.00 -13.97
C GLU A 277 5.93 -4.62 -13.89
N THR A 278 5.96 -3.85 -14.98
CA THR A 278 5.32 -2.54 -15.06
C THR A 278 4.30 -2.51 -16.19
N VAL A 279 3.12 -2.00 -15.90
CA VAL A 279 2.05 -1.74 -16.87
C VAL A 279 1.59 -0.30 -16.74
N HIS A 280 1.06 0.28 -17.82
CA HIS A 280 0.57 1.65 -17.77
C HIS A 280 -0.62 1.90 -18.70
N TRP A 281 -1.42 2.90 -18.33
CA TRP A 281 -2.53 3.45 -19.11
C TRP A 281 -2.38 4.96 -19.24
N GLY A 282 -3.16 5.53 -20.14
CA GLY A 282 -3.37 6.96 -20.24
C GLY A 282 -2.72 7.60 -21.46
N VAL A 283 -2.84 8.92 -21.54
CA VAL A 283 -2.28 9.71 -22.65
C VAL A 283 -0.76 9.83 -22.55
N GLY A 284 -0.21 9.70 -21.35
CA GLY A 284 1.21 9.86 -21.07
C GLY A 284 1.70 11.30 -21.24
N GLY A 285 3.02 11.47 -21.25
CA GLY A 285 3.63 12.79 -21.40
C GLY A 285 3.53 13.43 -22.78
N SER A 286 4.02 14.67 -22.86
CA SER A 286 4.07 15.46 -24.09
C SER A 286 4.93 14.76 -25.15
N GLY A 287 4.28 14.01 -26.05
CA GLY A 287 4.97 13.33 -27.16
C GLY A 287 4.49 11.92 -27.52
N GLU A 288 3.40 11.42 -26.92
CA GLU A 288 2.87 10.04 -27.10
C GLU A 288 3.84 8.90 -26.74
N SER A 289 5.13 9.17 -26.48
CA SER A 289 6.15 8.16 -26.22
C SER A 289 5.92 7.38 -24.94
N GLU A 290 5.06 7.90 -24.05
CA GLU A 290 4.65 7.29 -22.79
C GLU A 290 3.14 7.02 -22.73
N SER A 291 2.46 7.09 -23.88
CA SER A 291 1.05 6.76 -23.97
C SER A 291 0.85 5.28 -23.68
N GLY A 292 -0.18 4.98 -22.89
CA GLY A 292 -0.61 3.60 -22.64
C GLY A 292 -1.05 2.85 -23.90
N THR A 293 -1.15 3.49 -25.07
CA THR A 293 -1.37 2.80 -26.35
C THR A 293 -0.14 2.08 -26.90
N ARG A 294 1.03 2.27 -26.29
CA ARG A 294 2.31 1.72 -26.75
C ARG A 294 3.08 1.16 -25.57
N ASP A 295 3.98 0.23 -25.87
CA ASP A 295 4.96 -0.21 -24.88
C ASP A 295 6.08 0.82 -24.76
N VAL A 296 6.59 1.01 -23.55
CA VAL A 296 7.75 1.87 -23.28
C VAL A 296 8.92 0.99 -22.92
N SER A 297 10.09 1.21 -23.52
CA SER A 297 11.30 0.46 -23.19
C SER A 297 12.48 1.40 -22.99
N VAL A 298 13.32 1.04 -22.03
CA VAL A 298 14.55 1.77 -21.68
C VAL A 298 15.67 0.75 -21.59
N THR A 299 16.79 1.04 -22.25
CA THR A 299 18.03 0.27 -22.12
C THR A 299 19.05 1.09 -21.35
N GLU A 300 19.55 0.54 -20.26
CA GLU A 300 20.55 1.17 -19.42
C GLU A 300 21.59 0.12 -19.01
N ASN A 301 22.88 0.41 -19.21
CA ASN A 301 23.99 -0.53 -18.93
C ASN A 301 23.79 -1.94 -19.55
N GLY A 302 23.17 -2.01 -20.73
CA GLY A 302 22.89 -3.27 -21.43
C GLY A 302 21.64 -4.02 -20.95
N VAL A 303 20.97 -3.57 -19.89
CA VAL A 303 19.70 -4.13 -19.39
C VAL A 303 18.55 -3.36 -20.02
N THR A 304 17.63 -4.06 -20.70
CA THR A 304 16.43 -3.45 -21.28
C THR A 304 15.22 -3.80 -20.45
N LEU A 305 14.55 -2.79 -19.91
CA LEU A 305 13.27 -2.94 -19.22
C LEU A 305 12.13 -2.38 -20.04
N LYS A 306 10.96 -2.99 -19.86
CA LYS A 306 9.76 -2.69 -20.62
C LYS A 306 8.59 -2.47 -19.68
N SER A 307 7.85 -1.40 -19.91
CA SER A 307 6.49 -1.21 -19.41
C SER A 307 5.49 -1.54 -20.51
N THR A 308 4.46 -2.30 -20.18
CA THR A 308 3.43 -2.72 -21.15
C THR A 308 2.30 -1.71 -21.19
N GLY A 309 1.99 -1.17 -22.38
CA GLY A 309 0.85 -0.27 -22.59
C GLY A 309 -0.48 -1.02 -22.56
N LYS A 310 -1.48 -0.48 -21.86
CA LYS A 310 -2.81 -1.10 -21.66
C LYS A 310 -3.98 -0.28 -22.19
N GLY A 311 -3.72 0.87 -22.81
CA GLY A 311 -4.71 1.72 -23.47
C GLY A 311 -4.56 3.21 -23.18
N ALA A 312 -5.18 4.06 -24.01
CA ALA A 312 -5.17 5.52 -23.84
C ALA A 312 -6.01 6.01 -22.65
N VAL A 313 -6.92 5.17 -22.16
CA VAL A 313 -7.82 5.48 -21.05
C VAL A 313 -7.52 4.48 -19.94
N PRO A 314 -7.37 4.91 -18.68
CA PRO A 314 -7.26 3.99 -17.55
C PRO A 314 -8.43 3.00 -17.49
N ASP A 315 -8.16 1.79 -16.98
CA ASP A 315 -9.17 0.77 -16.73
C ASP A 315 -9.35 0.63 -15.21
N LEU A 316 -10.54 0.96 -14.71
CA LEU A 316 -10.82 0.96 -13.28
C LEU A 316 -10.84 -0.44 -12.71
N ASP A 317 -11.41 -1.41 -13.42
CA ASP A 317 -11.50 -2.77 -12.90
C ASP A 317 -10.13 -3.44 -12.86
N ALA A 318 -9.26 -3.11 -13.81
CA ALA A 318 -7.85 -3.48 -13.78
C ALA A 318 -7.09 -2.81 -12.63
N LEU A 319 -7.32 -1.52 -12.36
CA LEU A 319 -6.72 -0.80 -11.23
C LEU A 319 -7.17 -1.40 -9.89
N ILE A 320 -8.47 -1.66 -9.70
CA ILE A 320 -9.00 -2.30 -8.48
C ILE A 320 -8.38 -3.69 -8.31
N ALA A 321 -8.22 -4.47 -9.39
CA ALA A 321 -7.57 -5.76 -9.33
C ALA A 321 -6.09 -5.65 -8.95
N ALA A 322 -5.35 -4.72 -9.56
CA ALA A 322 -3.95 -4.48 -9.25
C ALA A 322 -3.75 -4.13 -7.76
N LEU A 323 -4.52 -3.16 -7.25
CA LEU A 323 -4.45 -2.76 -5.84
C LEU A 323 -4.83 -3.91 -4.90
N GLY A 324 -5.86 -4.69 -5.25
CA GLY A 324 -6.29 -5.87 -4.48
C GLY A 324 -5.29 -7.03 -4.47
N GLU A 325 -4.37 -7.08 -5.44
CA GLU A 325 -3.25 -8.03 -5.50
C GLU A 325 -1.99 -7.51 -4.77
N ASP A 326 -2.09 -6.39 -4.04
CA ASP A 326 -0.96 -5.64 -3.48
C ASP A 326 0.09 -5.27 -4.56
N GLN A 327 -0.34 -4.98 -5.79
CA GLN A 327 0.49 -4.25 -6.76
C GLN A 327 0.39 -2.77 -6.45
N ASP A 328 1.48 -2.03 -6.60
CA ASP A 328 1.45 -0.60 -6.31
C ASP A 328 1.19 0.20 -7.58
N CYS A 329 0.48 1.33 -7.49
CA CYS A 329 0.14 2.13 -8.65
C CYS A 329 0.39 3.63 -8.41
N GLU A 330 1.14 4.28 -9.30
CA GLU A 330 1.24 5.73 -9.35
C GLU A 330 0.18 6.31 -10.29
N VAL A 331 -0.39 7.46 -9.93
CA VAL A 331 -1.39 8.18 -10.70
C VAL A 331 -0.88 9.59 -10.99
N VAL A 332 -0.94 9.98 -12.27
CA VAL A 332 -0.74 11.37 -12.68
C VAL A 332 -2.08 11.97 -13.01
N TYR A 333 -2.43 13.05 -12.33
CA TYR A 333 -3.59 13.86 -12.67
C TYR A 333 -3.18 15.26 -13.11
N ALA A 334 -3.94 15.79 -14.05
CA ALA A 334 -3.87 17.14 -14.55
C ALA A 334 -5.02 17.97 -13.97
N GLY A 335 -4.71 19.10 -13.38
CA GLY A 335 -5.73 20.09 -13.04
C GLY A 335 -5.63 21.32 -13.92
N PHE A 336 -6.73 22.07 -13.99
CA PHE A 336 -6.85 23.25 -14.85
C PHE A 336 -6.90 24.52 -14.01
N TYR A 337 -6.21 25.55 -14.46
CA TYR A 337 -6.26 26.89 -13.90
C TYR A 337 -6.36 27.93 -15.02
N THR A 338 -6.76 29.15 -14.68
CA THR A 338 -6.89 30.26 -15.64
C THR A 338 -5.86 31.33 -15.31
N ASP A 339 -4.91 31.56 -16.24
CA ASP A 339 -3.88 32.58 -16.06
C ASP A 339 -4.45 34.02 -16.11
N ALA A 340 -3.62 35.03 -15.80
CA ALA A 340 -4.07 36.42 -15.78
C ALA A 340 -4.55 36.93 -17.15
N SER A 341 -4.24 36.23 -18.25
CA SER A 341 -4.75 36.55 -19.59
C SER A 341 -6.13 35.93 -19.87
N GLY A 342 -6.66 35.12 -18.95
CA GLY A 342 -7.89 34.35 -19.16
C GLY A 342 -7.65 33.02 -19.89
N THR A 343 -6.39 32.64 -20.14
CA THR A 343 -6.07 31.39 -20.85
C THR A 343 -6.06 30.22 -19.87
N GLN A 344 -6.78 29.14 -20.21
CA GLN A 344 -6.74 27.92 -19.43
C GLN A 344 -5.39 27.22 -19.62
N ARG A 345 -4.77 26.86 -18.50
CA ARG A 345 -3.48 26.16 -18.41
C ARG A 345 -3.66 24.87 -17.63
N ILE A 346 -2.65 24.00 -17.72
CA ILE A 346 -2.62 22.69 -17.08
C ILE A 346 -1.47 22.68 -16.07
N TYR A 347 -1.73 22.19 -14.86
CA TYR A 347 -0.69 21.71 -13.95
C TYR A 347 -0.86 20.19 -13.81
N ARG A 348 0.20 19.51 -13.39
CA ARG A 348 0.19 18.06 -13.20
C ARG A 348 0.68 17.71 -11.83
N HIS A 349 0.14 16.66 -11.24
CA HIS A 349 0.63 16.11 -9.99
C HIS A 349 0.67 14.60 -10.07
N ALA A 350 1.70 14.01 -9.47
CA ALA A 350 1.88 12.57 -9.41
C ALA A 350 1.76 12.12 -7.96
N VAL A 351 0.94 11.12 -7.72
CA VAL A 351 0.59 10.60 -6.40
C VAL A 351 0.64 9.08 -6.40
N ASP A 352 0.71 8.51 -5.21
CA ASP A 352 0.59 7.07 -5.00
C ASP A 352 -0.90 6.70 -4.81
N ALA A 353 -1.43 5.76 -5.57
CA ALA A 353 -2.80 5.29 -5.44
C ALA A 353 -2.87 4.13 -4.46
N ILE A 354 -3.50 4.39 -3.31
CA ILE A 354 -3.62 3.42 -2.23
C ILE A 354 -4.99 2.76 -2.17
N GLY A 355 -5.94 3.20 -2.99
CA GLY A 355 -7.24 2.56 -3.04
C GLY A 355 -8.04 2.96 -4.25
N ALA A 356 -8.91 2.06 -4.70
CA ALA A 356 -9.88 2.32 -5.76
C ALA A 356 -11.09 1.42 -5.55
N GLY A 357 -12.21 1.84 -6.11
CA GLY A 357 -13.41 1.05 -5.99
C GLY A 357 -14.65 1.65 -6.63
N LYS A 358 -15.78 1.05 -6.29
CA LYS A 358 -17.12 1.51 -6.64
C LYS A 358 -17.98 1.49 -5.37
N VAL A 359 -18.80 2.53 -5.16
CA VAL A 359 -19.83 2.57 -4.12
C VAL A 359 -21.17 2.77 -4.81
N GLY A 360 -22.05 1.77 -4.77
CA GLY A 360 -23.32 1.83 -5.51
C GLY A 360 -23.13 2.03 -7.02
N GLY A 361 -22.01 1.55 -7.58
CA GLY A 361 -21.61 1.74 -8.97
C GLY A 361 -20.84 3.03 -9.26
N MET A 362 -20.81 3.99 -8.33
CA MET A 362 -20.05 5.23 -8.47
C MET A 362 -18.56 4.97 -8.23
N PRO A 363 -17.67 5.17 -9.21
CA PRO A 363 -16.27 4.86 -9.06
C PRO A 363 -15.53 5.91 -8.22
N PHE A 364 -14.53 5.49 -7.46
CA PHE A 364 -13.66 6.38 -6.68
C PHE A 364 -12.19 5.97 -6.76
N LEU A 365 -11.33 6.91 -6.37
CA LEU A 365 -9.90 6.73 -6.18
C LEU A 365 -9.50 7.29 -4.80
N MET A 366 -8.53 6.64 -4.17
CA MET A 366 -7.84 7.10 -2.97
C MET A 366 -6.36 7.21 -3.27
N VAL A 367 -5.78 8.36 -2.97
CA VAL A 367 -4.37 8.65 -3.25
C VAL A 367 -3.68 9.19 -2.01
N ILE A 368 -2.38 8.97 -1.94
CA ILE A 368 -1.47 9.64 -1.01
C ILE A 368 -0.71 10.71 -1.77
N SER A 369 -0.90 11.96 -1.34
CA SER A 369 -0.18 13.13 -1.83
C SER A 369 0.79 13.65 -0.79
N ASP A 370 1.92 14.16 -1.26
CA ASP A 370 2.69 15.18 -0.56
C ASP A 370 1.84 16.46 -0.49
N LEU A 371 1.65 17.02 0.70
CA LEU A 371 0.83 18.22 0.90
C LEU A 371 1.67 19.45 1.20
N ASP A 372 2.82 19.28 1.82
CA ASP A 372 3.69 20.38 2.23
C ASP A 372 5.08 20.24 1.58
N GLN A 373 5.12 20.50 0.27
CA GLN A 373 6.38 20.71 -0.46
C GLN A 373 7.10 22.02 -0.03
N GLY A 374 6.67 22.71 1.03
CA GLY A 374 7.36 23.84 1.63
C GLY A 374 8.20 23.46 2.85
N SER A 375 7.95 22.31 3.46
CA SER A 375 8.56 21.91 4.73
C SER A 375 9.31 20.58 4.64
N ASP A 376 10.56 20.56 5.12
CA ASP A 376 11.34 19.32 5.28
C ASP A 376 11.05 18.62 6.61
N THR A 377 10.42 19.32 7.55
CA THR A 377 10.20 18.83 8.91
C THR A 377 8.82 18.25 9.11
N LYS A 378 7.84 18.68 8.32
CA LYS A 378 6.49 18.10 8.34
C LYS A 378 6.53 16.89 7.42
N GLY A 379 6.21 15.70 7.91
CA GLY A 379 5.86 14.59 7.02
C GLY A 379 4.47 14.84 6.44
N ALA A 380 4.19 14.33 5.25
CA ALA A 380 2.85 14.42 4.66
C ALA A 380 1.82 13.63 5.48
N GLY A 381 2.29 12.57 6.18
CA GLY A 381 1.53 11.81 7.15
C GLY A 381 0.15 11.37 6.62
N ALA A 382 -0.85 11.33 7.50
CA ALA A 382 -2.23 11.00 7.14
C ALA A 382 -2.99 12.13 6.49
N ALA A 383 -2.54 13.35 6.72
CA ALA A 383 -3.09 14.55 6.11
C ALA A 383 -3.13 14.40 4.58
N GLY A 384 -2.10 13.76 3.99
CA GLY A 384 -1.95 13.55 2.56
C GLY A 384 -2.89 12.56 1.90
N ILE A 385 -3.72 11.80 2.64
CA ILE A 385 -4.66 10.88 2.00
C ILE A 385 -5.88 11.63 1.49
N GLU A 386 -6.12 11.52 0.19
CA GLU A 386 -7.24 12.13 -0.50
C GLU A 386 -8.13 11.09 -1.15
N PHE A 387 -9.42 11.23 -0.93
CA PHE A 387 -10.48 10.51 -1.59
C PHE A 387 -11.10 11.40 -2.67
N GLY A 388 -11.37 10.82 -3.83
CA GLY A 388 -12.15 11.49 -4.85
C GLY A 388 -13.03 10.58 -5.68
N TRP A 389 -14.22 11.07 -5.98
CA TRP A 389 -15.13 10.41 -6.92
C TRP A 389 -14.63 10.58 -8.34
N LEU A 390 -14.71 9.53 -9.15
CA LEU A 390 -14.31 9.58 -10.55
C LEU A 390 -15.54 9.81 -11.43
N SER A 391 -15.55 10.88 -12.22
CA SER A 391 -16.52 11.06 -13.29
C SER A 391 -15.77 11.29 -14.59
N ASN A 392 -15.91 10.36 -15.56
CA ASN A 392 -15.15 10.38 -16.82
C ASN A 392 -13.63 10.54 -16.59
N TRP A 393 -13.09 9.77 -15.64
CA TRP A 393 -11.68 9.86 -15.23
C TRP A 393 -11.24 11.24 -14.74
N ARG A 394 -12.18 12.02 -14.21
CA ARG A 394 -11.89 13.25 -13.46
C ARG A 394 -12.16 13.01 -11.98
N MET A 395 -11.11 13.09 -11.17
CA MET A 395 -11.22 13.06 -9.72
C MET A 395 -11.92 14.34 -9.24
N ASN A 396 -13.00 14.14 -8.49
CA ASN A 396 -13.90 15.18 -8.00
C ASN A 396 -14.34 16.16 -9.09
N GLY A 397 -14.47 15.69 -10.35
CA GLY A 397 -14.87 16.49 -11.52
C GLY A 397 -13.84 17.50 -12.04
N ALA A 398 -12.78 17.79 -11.29
CA ALA A 398 -11.83 18.86 -11.59
C ALA A 398 -10.49 18.36 -12.15
N GLN A 399 -9.98 17.25 -11.65
CA GLN A 399 -8.62 16.76 -11.94
C GLN A 399 -8.67 15.54 -12.87
N GLN A 400 -8.23 15.70 -14.11
CA GLN A 400 -8.23 14.64 -15.11
C GLN A 400 -7.07 13.66 -14.86
N ILE A 401 -7.36 12.38 -14.71
CA ILE A 401 -6.34 11.33 -14.66
C ILE A 401 -5.73 11.17 -16.06
N GLU A 402 -4.45 11.50 -16.21
CA GLU A 402 -3.72 11.44 -17.48
C GLU A 402 -2.90 10.16 -17.63
N GLN A 403 -2.42 9.59 -16.54
CA GLN A 403 -1.60 8.38 -16.55
C GLN A 403 -1.80 7.57 -15.28
N VAL A 404 -1.82 6.25 -15.42
CA VAL A 404 -1.74 5.30 -14.31
C VAL A 404 -0.61 4.34 -14.62
N ILE A 405 0.32 4.16 -13.69
CA ILE A 405 1.45 3.25 -13.81
C ILE A 405 1.29 2.25 -12.68
N CYS A 406 1.11 0.97 -12.96
CA CYS A 406 1.05 -0.06 -11.93
C CYS A 406 2.27 -0.97 -12.03
N GLN A 407 2.73 -1.44 -10.87
CA GLN A 407 3.88 -2.31 -10.75
C GLN A 407 3.63 -3.50 -9.84
N LYS A 408 3.98 -4.68 -10.38
CA LYS A 408 3.84 -5.95 -9.69
C LYS A 408 5.21 -6.48 -9.31
N TYR A 409 5.38 -6.79 -8.03
CA TYR A 409 6.56 -7.51 -7.57
C TYR A 409 6.54 -8.96 -8.07
N ILE A 410 7.63 -9.33 -8.72
CA ILE A 410 7.95 -10.71 -9.09
C ILE A 410 8.92 -11.23 -8.02
N PRO A 411 8.47 -12.13 -7.12
CA PRO A 411 9.35 -12.73 -6.12
C PRO A 411 10.47 -13.51 -6.79
N PRO A 412 11.60 -13.76 -6.10
CA PRO A 412 12.59 -14.67 -6.64
C PRO A 412 11.90 -16.02 -6.84
N PRO A 413 12.36 -16.85 -7.78
CA PRO A 413 12.12 -18.28 -7.65
C PRO A 413 12.50 -18.68 -6.24
N THR A 414 11.56 -19.28 -5.51
CA THR A 414 11.79 -19.76 -4.16
C THR A 414 13.00 -20.67 -4.18
N THR A 415 14.03 -20.45 -3.36
CA THR A 415 15.12 -21.41 -3.24
C THR A 415 14.83 -22.33 -2.07
N LEU A 416 15.10 -23.62 -2.24
CA LEU A 416 15.18 -24.55 -1.11
C LEU A 416 16.64 -24.71 -0.73
N THR A 417 16.95 -24.49 0.54
CA THR A 417 18.24 -24.86 1.10
C THR A 417 18.18 -26.32 1.52
N VAL A 418 19.16 -27.09 1.04
CA VAL A 418 19.36 -28.47 1.50
C VAL A 418 20.15 -28.41 2.81
N THR A 419 19.47 -28.66 3.92
CA THR A 419 20.05 -28.51 5.27
C THR A 419 20.77 -29.76 5.75
N GLU A 420 20.39 -30.92 5.23
CA GLU A 420 21.00 -32.20 5.53
C GLU A 420 21.05 -33.06 4.27
N THR A 421 22.11 -33.85 4.12
CA THR A 421 22.21 -34.86 3.07
C THR A 421 22.76 -36.13 3.70
N ILE A 422 21.92 -37.16 3.75
CA ILE A 422 22.33 -38.47 4.25
C ILE A 422 22.58 -39.38 3.05
N ASP A 423 23.84 -39.77 2.84
CA ASP A 423 24.28 -40.72 1.83
C ASP A 423 24.86 -41.99 2.49
N PRO A 424 24.01 -42.92 2.94
CA PRO A 424 24.45 -44.04 3.76
C PRO A 424 25.35 -45.03 3.02
N ALA A 425 25.40 -44.97 1.69
CA ALA A 425 26.21 -45.87 0.86
C ALA A 425 27.40 -45.16 0.17
N GLY A 426 27.65 -43.88 0.47
CA GLY A 426 28.89 -43.18 0.11
C GLY A 426 29.06 -42.93 -1.39
N HIS A 427 27.98 -42.56 -2.08
CA HIS A 427 27.95 -42.35 -3.53
C HIS A 427 28.49 -40.99 -3.99
N ALA A 428 28.67 -40.02 -3.08
CA ALA A 428 29.16 -38.67 -3.39
C ALA A 428 30.38 -38.57 -4.34
N PRO A 429 31.35 -39.53 -4.39
CA PRO A 429 32.45 -39.48 -5.36
C PRO A 429 32.06 -39.81 -6.81
N PHE A 430 30.89 -40.43 -7.03
CA PHE A 430 30.49 -41.00 -8.33
C PHE A 430 29.35 -40.24 -9.01
N VAL A 431 28.56 -39.50 -8.24
CA VAL A 431 27.40 -38.73 -8.69
C VAL A 431 27.37 -37.38 -7.99
N ASP A 432 26.81 -36.37 -8.66
CA ASP A 432 26.65 -35.05 -8.03
C ASP A 432 25.75 -35.18 -6.80
N ALA A 433 26.32 -34.89 -5.64
CA ALA A 433 25.57 -34.77 -4.40
C ALA A 433 24.49 -33.67 -4.53
N PRO A 434 23.39 -33.75 -3.75
CA PRO A 434 22.45 -32.66 -3.62
C PRO A 434 23.13 -31.31 -3.42
N PRO A 435 22.88 -30.32 -4.30
CA PRO A 435 23.49 -29.01 -4.16
C PRO A 435 22.91 -28.34 -2.91
N LYS A 436 23.72 -27.51 -2.23
CA LYS A 436 23.28 -26.79 -1.02
C LYS A 436 22.04 -25.93 -1.26
N GLN A 437 21.83 -25.47 -2.49
CA GLN A 437 20.67 -24.71 -2.91
C GLN A 437 20.06 -25.32 -4.17
N ILE A 438 18.75 -25.52 -4.13
CA ILE A 438 17.93 -25.92 -5.27
C ILE A 438 16.98 -24.77 -5.56
N THR A 439 16.93 -24.32 -6.80
CA THR A 439 15.93 -23.32 -7.22
C THR A 439 14.61 -24.01 -7.46
N VAL A 440 13.53 -23.44 -6.92
CA VAL A 440 12.17 -23.93 -7.04
C VAL A 440 11.32 -22.91 -7.78
N THR A 441 10.58 -23.38 -8.77
CA THR A 441 9.56 -22.59 -9.44
C THR A 441 8.24 -23.31 -9.31
N LEU A 442 7.22 -22.60 -8.83
CA LEU A 442 5.85 -23.10 -8.75
C LEU A 442 5.00 -22.35 -9.78
N ASP A 443 4.38 -23.09 -10.68
CA ASP A 443 3.43 -22.58 -11.68
C ASP A 443 2.09 -23.32 -11.51
N GLY A 444 1.16 -22.70 -10.77
CA GLY A 444 -0.03 -23.37 -10.28
C GLY A 444 0.33 -24.54 -9.34
N SER A 445 0.00 -25.77 -9.74
CA SER A 445 0.39 -26.98 -9.01
C SER A 445 1.69 -27.62 -9.55
N MET A 446 2.23 -27.12 -10.67
CA MET A 446 3.44 -27.65 -11.28
C MET A 446 4.67 -27.14 -10.54
N LEU A 447 5.44 -28.07 -9.99
CA LEU A 447 6.70 -27.79 -9.31
C LEU A 447 7.86 -28.08 -10.26
N ARG A 448 8.81 -27.15 -10.37
CA ARG A 448 10.06 -27.33 -11.12
C ARG A 448 11.24 -27.06 -10.23
N LEU A 449 12.24 -27.93 -10.30
CA LEU A 449 13.50 -27.78 -9.58
C LEU A 449 14.65 -27.68 -10.56
N SER A 450 15.58 -26.76 -10.29
CA SER A 450 16.82 -26.59 -11.06
C SER A 450 18.00 -26.32 -10.14
N GLY A 451 19.21 -26.62 -10.61
CA GLY A 451 20.44 -26.50 -9.83
C GLY A 451 21.63 -27.07 -10.59
N SER A 452 22.78 -27.16 -9.93
CA SER A 452 24.05 -27.57 -10.57
C SER A 452 24.24 -29.08 -10.72
N ALA A 453 23.40 -29.90 -10.08
CA ALA A 453 23.53 -31.35 -10.15
C ALA A 453 23.01 -31.91 -11.48
N SER A 454 23.71 -32.90 -12.04
CA SER A 454 23.41 -33.55 -13.33
C SER A 454 22.05 -34.27 -13.41
N TRP A 455 21.39 -34.52 -12.27
CA TRP A 455 20.04 -35.08 -12.20
C TRP A 455 18.91 -34.03 -12.22
N LEU A 456 19.26 -32.75 -12.23
CA LEU A 456 18.35 -31.62 -12.46
C LEU A 456 18.34 -31.23 -13.95
N PRO A 457 17.28 -30.58 -14.48
CA PRO A 457 16.07 -30.16 -13.77
C PRO A 457 15.09 -31.31 -13.52
N MET A 458 14.23 -31.15 -12.51
CA MET A 458 13.12 -32.06 -12.19
C MET A 458 11.78 -31.34 -12.28
N THR A 459 10.72 -32.05 -12.70
CA THR A 459 9.36 -31.50 -12.77
C THR A 459 8.35 -32.44 -12.15
N GLY A 460 7.33 -31.88 -11.50
CA GLY A 460 6.36 -32.64 -10.73
C GLY A 460 5.16 -31.81 -10.31
N THR A 461 4.40 -32.31 -9.35
CA THR A 461 3.23 -31.62 -8.79
C THR A 461 3.34 -31.48 -7.28
N LEU A 462 2.89 -30.34 -6.74
CA LEU A 462 2.67 -30.11 -5.32
C LEU A 462 1.16 -30.21 -5.01
N SER A 463 0.78 -31.08 -4.07
CA SER A 463 -0.61 -31.28 -3.65
C SER A 463 -0.68 -31.49 -2.14
N ALA A 464 -1.44 -30.63 -1.45
CA ALA A 464 -1.61 -30.68 0.01
C ALA A 464 -0.28 -30.76 0.80
N GLY A 465 0.72 -29.97 0.37
CA GLY A 465 2.04 -29.96 0.98
C GLY A 465 2.90 -31.20 0.67
N SER A 466 2.44 -32.17 -0.12
CA SER A 466 3.26 -33.28 -0.61
C SER A 466 3.66 -33.04 -2.06
N PHE A 467 4.90 -33.37 -2.43
CA PHE A 467 5.38 -33.24 -3.80
C PHE A 467 5.99 -34.55 -4.31
N SER A 468 5.92 -34.72 -5.63
CA SER A 468 6.60 -35.79 -6.36
C SER A 468 7.05 -35.28 -7.72
N LEU A 469 8.35 -35.26 -7.95
CA LEU A 469 8.99 -34.84 -9.19
C LEU A 469 9.75 -35.98 -9.83
N THR A 470 9.90 -35.90 -11.14
CA THR A 470 10.69 -36.82 -11.95
C THR A 470 11.63 -36.06 -12.88
N SER A 471 12.73 -36.70 -13.26
CA SER A 471 13.56 -36.30 -14.40
C SER A 471 14.11 -37.53 -15.12
N SER A 472 14.58 -37.32 -16.35
CA SER A 472 15.43 -38.26 -17.08
C SER A 472 16.65 -37.50 -17.57
N SER A 473 17.84 -37.89 -17.12
CA SER A 473 19.06 -37.11 -17.37
C SER A 473 20.30 -38.00 -17.53
N VAL A 474 21.47 -37.38 -17.70
CA VAL A 474 22.75 -38.07 -17.67
C VAL A 474 23.29 -38.05 -16.24
N VAL A 475 23.53 -39.20 -15.63
CA VAL A 475 24.08 -39.33 -14.27
C VAL A 475 25.28 -40.27 -14.31
N ALA A 476 26.43 -39.84 -13.78
CA ALA A 476 27.68 -40.61 -13.82
C ALA A 476 28.07 -41.11 -15.23
N GLY A 477 27.72 -40.37 -16.28
CA GLY A 477 27.98 -40.75 -17.68
C GLY A 477 26.95 -41.71 -18.30
N PHE A 478 25.97 -42.19 -17.54
CA PHE A 478 24.84 -42.99 -18.06
C PHE A 478 23.72 -42.08 -18.53
N SER A 479 23.20 -42.31 -19.73
CA SER A 479 22.09 -41.51 -20.29
C SER A 479 20.72 -42.07 -19.91
N ASN A 480 19.71 -41.20 -19.92
CA ASN A 480 18.30 -41.53 -19.65
C ASN A 480 18.04 -42.14 -18.27
N VAL A 481 18.83 -41.78 -17.26
CA VAL A 481 18.67 -42.26 -15.89
C VAL A 481 17.39 -41.65 -15.31
N SER A 482 16.44 -42.50 -14.90
CA SER A 482 15.19 -42.05 -14.29
C SER A 482 15.42 -41.66 -12.83
N ASN A 483 15.14 -40.40 -12.51
CA ASN A 483 15.30 -39.86 -11.16
C ASN A 483 13.95 -39.45 -10.60
N THR A 484 13.78 -39.60 -9.30
CA THR A 484 12.60 -39.13 -8.56
C THR A 484 13.03 -38.25 -7.41
N PHE A 485 12.23 -37.25 -7.08
CA PHE A 485 12.36 -36.51 -5.84
C PHE A 485 10.96 -36.35 -5.24
N SER A 486 10.73 -36.87 -4.05
CA SER A 486 9.42 -36.80 -3.39
C SER A 486 9.56 -36.41 -1.94
N GLY A 487 8.57 -35.74 -1.38
CA GLY A 487 8.64 -35.26 -0.01
C GLY A 487 7.42 -34.47 0.42
N THR A 488 7.58 -33.78 1.54
CA THR A 488 6.61 -32.83 2.08
C THR A 488 7.26 -31.45 2.21
N LEU A 489 6.47 -30.40 1.99
CA LEU A 489 6.76 -28.99 2.17
C LEU A 489 5.57 -28.36 2.91
N GLY A 490 5.82 -27.82 4.10
CA GLY A 490 4.81 -27.16 4.93
C GLY A 490 5.44 -26.26 6.00
N GLY A 491 4.88 -25.06 6.19
CA GLY A 491 5.36 -24.13 7.22
C GLY A 491 6.82 -23.67 7.01
N GLY A 492 7.23 -23.44 5.76
CA GLY A 492 8.59 -22.97 5.43
C GLY A 492 9.70 -24.03 5.56
N SER A 493 9.37 -25.27 5.94
CA SER A 493 10.32 -26.38 5.98
C SER A 493 9.70 -27.64 5.38
N GLY A 494 10.52 -28.67 5.21
CA GLY A 494 10.11 -29.89 4.56
C GLY A 494 11.18 -30.96 4.64
N ASN A 495 10.81 -32.15 4.21
CA ASN A 495 11.74 -33.26 4.04
C ASN A 495 11.47 -33.89 2.69
N GLY A 496 12.50 -34.38 2.02
CA GLY A 496 12.32 -35.16 0.82
C GLY A 496 13.38 -36.22 0.63
N ALA A 497 13.13 -37.08 -0.35
CA ALA A 497 14.00 -38.18 -0.74
C ALA A 497 14.26 -38.07 -2.24
N ILE A 498 15.54 -37.91 -2.60
CA ILE A 498 16.02 -37.96 -3.98
C ILE A 498 16.44 -39.39 -4.24
N SER A 499 15.99 -39.98 -5.35
CA SER A 499 16.40 -41.32 -5.78
C SER A 499 16.82 -41.28 -7.26
N LEU A 500 18.03 -41.74 -7.57
CA LEU A 500 18.58 -41.79 -8.92
C LEU A 500 18.68 -43.24 -9.42
N GLY A 501 18.43 -43.46 -10.71
CA GLY A 501 18.47 -44.81 -11.29
C GLY A 501 17.32 -45.69 -10.83
N THR A 502 16.13 -45.10 -10.67
CA THR A 502 14.93 -45.76 -10.11
C THR A 502 14.41 -46.95 -10.93
N ARG A 503 14.90 -47.17 -12.16
CA ARG A 503 14.57 -48.34 -13.00
C ARG A 503 15.77 -49.26 -13.24
N GLY A 504 16.82 -49.15 -12.42
CA GLY A 504 18.02 -49.97 -12.52
C GLY A 504 18.99 -49.53 -13.62
N GLU A 505 18.92 -48.26 -14.05
CA GLU A 505 19.84 -47.70 -15.05
C GLU A 505 21.26 -47.52 -14.52
N LEU A 506 21.41 -47.51 -13.19
CA LEU A 506 22.69 -47.51 -12.49
C LEU A 506 22.92 -48.91 -11.93
N PHE A 507 24.17 -49.38 -11.91
CA PHE A 507 24.50 -50.71 -11.39
C PHE A 507 24.17 -50.80 -9.89
N GLY A 508 23.17 -51.63 -9.54
CA GLY A 508 22.81 -51.92 -8.14
C GLY A 508 21.47 -51.32 -7.72
N THR A 509 21.39 -50.91 -6.45
CA THR A 509 20.21 -50.25 -5.89
C THR A 509 20.18 -48.76 -6.25
N PRO A 510 18.99 -48.14 -6.39
CA PRO A 510 18.89 -46.71 -6.62
C PRO A 510 19.66 -45.89 -5.57
N ILE A 511 20.44 -44.92 -6.03
CA ILE A 511 21.16 -44.00 -5.15
C ILE A 511 20.13 -43.11 -4.49
N SER A 512 20.07 -43.12 -3.16
CA SER A 512 19.02 -42.41 -2.43
C SER A 512 19.60 -41.47 -1.37
N TRP A 513 19.22 -40.19 -1.43
CA TRP A 513 19.51 -39.20 -0.40
C TRP A 513 18.24 -38.77 0.31
N LYS A 514 18.31 -38.64 1.63
CA LYS A 514 17.35 -37.86 2.40
C LYS A 514 17.84 -36.43 2.47
N VAL A 515 16.96 -35.49 2.19
CA VAL A 515 17.24 -34.05 2.24
C VAL A 515 16.27 -33.35 3.17
N GLY A 516 16.82 -32.60 4.11
CA GLY A 516 16.08 -31.55 4.81
C GLY A 516 15.91 -30.37 3.87
N LEU A 517 14.68 -29.87 3.77
CA LEU A 517 14.34 -28.74 2.92
C LEU A 517 13.93 -27.58 3.82
N GLN A 518 14.56 -26.44 3.60
CA GLN A 518 14.10 -25.19 4.15
C GLN A 518 13.76 -24.31 2.95
N ASP A 519 12.53 -23.80 2.91
CA ASP A 519 12.27 -22.62 2.09
C ASP A 519 13.36 -21.60 2.48
N ALA A 520 14.00 -20.95 1.53
CA ALA A 520 14.86 -19.81 1.81
C ALA A 520 13.99 -18.62 2.24
N GLY A 521 13.05 -18.92 3.13
CA GLY A 521 11.83 -18.24 3.41
C GLY A 521 12.18 -16.82 3.71
N THR A 522 11.35 -15.94 3.16
CA THR A 522 11.37 -14.57 3.61
C THR A 522 11.18 -14.59 5.12
N ALA A 523 12.15 -14.06 5.86
CA ALA A 523 12.13 -14.03 7.33
C ALA A 523 10.79 -13.48 7.85
N PRO A 524 10.41 -13.80 9.10
CA PRO A 524 9.21 -13.23 9.69
C PRO A 524 9.26 -11.71 9.65
N VAL A 525 8.14 -11.08 9.32
CA VAL A 525 8.06 -9.62 9.17
C VAL A 525 7.07 -9.07 10.18
N PRO A 526 7.52 -8.68 11.39
CA PRO A 526 6.73 -7.84 12.26
C PRO A 526 6.49 -6.48 11.58
N ALA A 527 5.42 -5.84 12.00
CA ALA A 527 5.09 -4.48 11.61
C ALA A 527 4.38 -3.78 12.75
N ILE A 528 4.79 -2.55 13.04
CA ILE A 528 4.17 -1.67 14.03
C ILE A 528 3.78 -0.36 13.36
N ARG A 529 2.66 0.20 13.80
CA ARG A 529 2.13 1.46 13.27
C ARG A 529 1.63 2.34 14.38
N VAL A 530 1.80 3.65 14.20
CA VAL A 530 1.00 4.64 14.91
C VAL A 530 0.09 5.29 13.88
N ASN A 531 -1.22 5.25 14.12
CA ASN A 531 -2.21 5.91 13.29
C ASN A 531 -2.17 5.49 11.81
N GLY A 532 -1.74 4.25 11.57
CA GLY A 532 -1.60 3.62 10.26
C GLY A 532 -0.22 3.70 9.62
N PHE A 533 0.69 4.52 10.16
CA PHE A 533 2.03 4.75 9.59
C PHE A 533 3.08 3.86 10.22
N ARG A 534 3.88 3.19 9.38
CA ARG A 534 5.06 2.39 9.78
C ARG A 534 6.36 3.20 9.89
N GLN A 535 6.37 4.43 9.37
CA GLN A 535 7.52 5.33 9.41
C GLN A 535 7.30 6.44 10.43
N THR A 536 8.29 7.31 10.62
CA THR A 536 8.22 8.47 11.51
C THR A 536 6.89 9.20 11.39
N HIS A 537 6.10 9.19 12.45
CA HIS A 537 4.80 9.86 12.54
C HIS A 537 4.92 11.08 13.44
N ARG A 538 4.36 12.21 13.00
CA ARG A 538 4.21 13.41 13.83
C ARG A 538 2.74 13.57 14.17
N ALA A 539 2.42 13.52 15.45
CA ALA A 539 1.07 13.67 15.96
C ALA A 539 0.96 14.95 16.80
N LEU A 540 -0.19 15.61 16.74
CA LEU A 540 -0.50 16.67 17.68
C LEU A 540 -0.80 16.06 19.06
N SER A 541 -0.48 16.77 20.14
CA SER A 541 -0.90 16.41 21.50
C SER A 541 -2.41 16.16 21.62
N SER A 542 -3.24 16.87 20.86
CA SER A 542 -4.70 16.67 20.80
C SER A 542 -5.17 15.48 19.96
N GLU A 543 -4.32 14.92 19.10
CA GLU A 543 -4.70 13.81 18.21
C GLU A 543 -4.90 12.51 19.00
N LEU A 544 -5.92 11.73 18.64
CA LEU A 544 -6.05 10.36 19.13
C LEU A 544 -5.03 9.49 18.41
N LYS A 545 -4.01 9.06 19.16
CA LYS A 545 -3.00 8.11 18.67
C LYS A 545 -3.55 6.70 18.82
N ARG A 546 -3.32 5.85 17.83
CA ARG A 546 -3.77 4.46 17.81
C ARG A 546 -2.60 3.59 17.40
N LEU A 547 -2.18 2.70 18.29
CA LEU A 547 -1.11 1.75 18.01
C LEU A 547 -1.70 0.49 17.37
N SER A 548 -1.06 -0.02 16.34
CA SER A 548 -1.43 -1.31 15.75
C SER A 548 -0.22 -2.12 15.33
N VAL A 549 -0.39 -3.43 15.32
CA VAL A 549 0.66 -4.39 14.97
C VAL A 549 0.16 -5.40 13.94
N SER A 550 1.07 -5.96 13.17
CA SER A 550 0.81 -7.10 12.29
C SER A 550 2.08 -7.96 12.20
N MET A 551 1.93 -9.24 11.89
CA MET A 551 3.03 -10.19 11.75
C MET A 551 2.78 -11.07 10.53
N ALA A 552 3.72 -11.11 9.60
CA ALA A 552 3.78 -12.20 8.62
C ALA A 552 4.79 -13.22 9.13
N ALA A 553 4.33 -14.27 9.83
CA ALA A 553 5.23 -15.21 10.50
C ALA A 553 6.05 -16.06 9.52
N ARG A 554 5.55 -16.30 8.29
CA ARG A 554 6.31 -16.93 7.17
C ARG A 554 6.98 -18.24 7.60
N ASP A 555 8.28 -18.38 7.41
CA ASP A 555 9.07 -19.57 7.80
C ASP A 555 9.21 -19.73 9.32
N GLY A 556 8.86 -18.70 10.08
CA GLY A 556 8.79 -18.70 11.53
C GLY A 556 7.54 -19.35 12.11
N VAL A 557 6.48 -19.63 11.33
CA VAL A 557 5.20 -20.14 11.87
C VAL A 557 5.41 -21.35 12.77
N GLY A 558 4.90 -21.29 14.01
CA GLY A 558 5.01 -22.36 14.99
C GLY A 558 6.34 -22.44 15.75
N GLN A 559 7.35 -21.66 15.37
CA GLN A 559 8.57 -21.53 16.17
C GLN A 559 8.24 -20.78 17.47
N GLU A 560 8.70 -21.29 18.61
CA GLU A 560 8.53 -20.60 19.90
C GLU A 560 9.41 -19.34 19.95
N GLY A 561 8.87 -18.25 20.49
CA GLY A 561 9.61 -17.01 20.71
C GLY A 561 8.97 -16.13 21.78
N ASP A 562 9.74 -15.15 22.24
CA ASP A 562 9.23 -14.09 23.13
C ASP A 562 8.85 -12.88 22.29
N TRP A 563 7.60 -12.45 22.38
CA TRP A 563 7.03 -11.31 21.68
C TRP A 563 7.15 -10.04 22.52
N TRP A 564 7.41 -8.93 21.85
CA TRP A 564 7.69 -7.65 22.49
C TRP A 564 6.87 -6.55 21.83
N VAL A 565 6.17 -5.77 22.65
CA VAL A 565 5.73 -4.41 22.30
C VAL A 565 6.40 -3.47 23.29
N VAL A 566 7.30 -2.61 22.79
CA VAL A 566 8.14 -1.74 23.62
C VAL A 566 7.95 -0.30 23.20
N LEU A 567 7.87 0.59 24.16
CA LEU A 567 7.95 2.02 23.98
C LEU A 567 9.26 2.51 24.60
N ALA A 568 10.06 3.24 23.84
CA ALA A 568 11.25 3.93 24.30
C ALA A 568 10.99 5.43 24.34
N ASP A 569 11.35 6.09 25.44
CA ASP A 569 11.26 7.54 25.64
C ASP A 569 12.49 8.07 26.40
N ALA A 570 12.47 9.35 26.79
CA ALA A 570 13.55 9.96 27.58
C ALA A 570 13.71 9.35 28.99
N ASN A 571 12.71 8.63 29.50
CA ASN A 571 12.69 8.03 30.83
C ASN A 571 13.13 6.55 30.81
N GLY A 572 13.26 5.94 29.63
CA GLY A 572 13.77 4.58 29.45
C GLY A 572 12.90 3.73 28.54
N LEU A 573 12.95 2.42 28.76
CA LEU A 573 12.14 1.43 28.04
C LEU A 573 10.91 1.06 28.88
N HIS A 574 9.79 0.85 28.19
CA HIS A 574 8.54 0.41 28.77
C HIS A 574 7.96 -0.72 27.92
N SER A 575 7.69 -1.87 28.53
CA SER A 575 7.03 -3.00 27.88
C SER A 575 5.52 -2.94 28.08
N LEU A 576 4.76 -3.33 27.06
CA LEU A 576 3.31 -3.50 27.18
C LEU A 576 2.98 -4.76 27.98
N ASP A 577 2.15 -4.60 29.02
CA ASP A 577 1.47 -5.71 29.67
C ASP A 577 0.16 -6.01 28.95
N LEU A 578 0.09 -7.17 28.32
CA LEU A 578 -1.09 -7.60 27.57
C LEU A 578 -2.31 -7.89 28.45
N ALA A 579 -2.12 -8.21 29.74
CA ALA A 579 -3.22 -8.54 30.64
C ALA A 579 -3.97 -7.30 31.14
N THR A 580 -3.22 -6.24 31.45
CA THR A 580 -3.79 -4.97 31.94
C THR A 580 -3.94 -3.92 30.84
N MET A 581 -3.35 -4.14 29.67
CA MET A 581 -3.21 -3.16 28.61
C MET A 581 -2.62 -1.85 29.16
N SER A 582 -1.45 -1.95 29.81
CA SER A 582 -0.73 -0.79 30.33
C SER A 582 0.79 -0.90 30.13
N TRP A 583 1.46 0.24 30.10
CA TRP A 583 2.92 0.31 30.02
C TRP A 583 3.55 0.02 31.38
N ARG A 584 4.54 -0.88 31.41
CA ARG A 584 5.35 -1.19 32.58
C ARG A 584 6.79 -0.76 32.31
N ALA A 585 7.40 -0.07 33.28
CA ALA A 585 8.81 0.28 33.19
C ALA A 585 9.70 -0.96 33.08
N GLY A 586 10.72 -0.88 32.23
CA GLY A 586 11.63 -1.97 31.92
C GLY A 586 11.26 -2.72 30.64
N LEU A 587 12.07 -3.75 30.36
CA LEU A 587 11.96 -4.58 29.17
C LEU A 587 11.61 -6.00 29.59
N VAL A 588 10.32 -6.35 29.47
CA VAL A 588 9.80 -7.70 29.75
C VAL A 588 8.99 -8.19 28.55
N ALA A 589 9.10 -9.50 28.24
CA ALA A 589 8.36 -10.10 27.14
C ALA A 589 6.86 -9.88 27.35
N THR A 590 6.18 -9.37 26.32
CA THR A 590 4.73 -9.18 26.33
C THR A 590 4.01 -10.52 26.31
N HIS A 591 4.56 -11.52 25.60
CA HIS A 591 4.01 -12.86 25.48
C HIS A 591 5.10 -13.87 25.08
N THR A 592 5.06 -15.10 25.60
CA THR A 592 5.90 -16.20 25.12
C THR A 592 5.02 -17.24 24.44
N GLY A 593 5.32 -17.59 23.20
CA GLY A 593 4.53 -18.56 22.46
C GLY A 593 4.96 -18.72 21.00
N PRO A 594 4.27 -19.61 20.25
CA PRO A 594 4.58 -19.85 18.86
C PRO A 594 4.33 -18.61 17.98
N LEU A 595 5.19 -18.40 16.97
CA LEU A 595 4.97 -17.35 15.98
C LEU A 595 3.72 -17.66 15.15
N VAL A 596 2.85 -16.66 15.03
CA VAL A 596 1.61 -16.72 14.25
C VAL A 596 1.52 -15.52 13.34
N SER A 597 0.86 -15.69 12.20
CA SER A 597 0.53 -14.53 11.35
C SER A 597 -0.60 -13.74 12.00
N ILE A 598 -0.41 -12.43 12.09
CA ILE A 598 -1.39 -11.45 12.57
C ILE A 598 -1.61 -10.49 11.41
N ASP A 599 -2.77 -10.55 10.76
CA ASP A 599 -3.05 -9.67 9.61
C ASP A 599 -3.05 -8.20 10.03
N TYR A 600 -3.79 -7.89 11.10
CA TYR A 600 -3.85 -6.58 11.73
C TYR A 600 -4.45 -6.70 13.14
N LEU A 601 -3.81 -6.07 14.13
CA LEU A 601 -4.32 -5.95 15.49
C LEU A 601 -4.16 -4.52 15.97
N ALA A 602 -5.29 -3.86 16.19
CA ALA A 602 -5.34 -2.54 16.80
C ALA A 602 -5.37 -2.62 18.32
N LEU A 603 -4.52 -1.86 18.99
CA LEU A 603 -4.46 -1.80 20.45
C LEU A 603 -5.37 -0.68 20.99
N PRO A 604 -6.02 -0.84 22.15
CA PRO A 604 -6.92 0.14 22.77
C PRO A 604 -6.39 1.58 22.77
N PHE A 605 -7.28 2.57 22.53
CA PHE A 605 -6.92 4.00 22.44
C PHE A 605 -6.29 4.57 23.72
N GLU A 606 -6.65 4.02 24.89
CA GLU A 606 -6.17 4.49 26.19
C GLU A 606 -4.65 4.32 26.38
N LEU A 607 -4.04 3.38 25.64
CA LEU A 607 -2.60 3.09 25.72
C LEU A 607 -1.72 4.25 25.26
N THR A 608 -2.24 5.07 24.37
CA THR A 608 -1.49 6.10 23.65
C THR A 608 -1.99 7.50 23.98
N GLY A 609 -3.21 7.64 24.51
CA GLY A 609 -3.74 8.91 25.01
C GLY A 609 -3.03 9.47 26.24
N SER A 610 -2.17 8.68 26.90
CA SER A 610 -1.35 9.09 28.04
C SER A 610 0.02 9.66 27.66
N LEU A 611 0.41 9.62 26.38
CA LEU A 611 1.70 10.12 25.93
C LEU A 611 1.68 11.65 25.84
N GLY A 612 2.56 12.29 26.62
CA GLY A 612 2.77 13.73 26.57
C GLY A 612 3.58 14.16 25.33
N PRO A 613 3.82 15.48 25.17
CA PRO A 613 4.75 15.96 24.15
C PRO A 613 6.14 15.35 24.32
N GLY A 614 6.76 14.92 23.22
CA GLY A 614 8.05 14.23 23.25
C GLY A 614 8.34 13.38 22.02
N ASN A 615 9.52 12.75 22.03
CA ASN A 615 9.92 11.78 21.02
C ASN A 615 9.88 10.39 21.62
N TYR A 616 9.26 9.48 20.87
CA TYR A 616 9.06 8.10 21.24
C TYR A 616 9.54 7.21 20.10
N THR A 617 10.03 6.01 20.44
CA THR A 617 10.20 4.94 19.46
C THR A 617 9.43 3.74 19.95
N LEU A 618 8.48 3.26 19.15
CA LEU A 618 7.72 2.07 19.46
C LEU A 618 8.28 0.91 18.65
N TYR A 619 8.41 -0.25 19.27
CA TYR A 619 8.92 -1.47 18.68
C TYR A 619 7.87 -2.57 18.80
N PHE A 620 7.75 -3.38 17.75
CA PHE A 620 7.06 -4.66 17.79
C PHE A 620 7.94 -5.73 17.19
N GLY A 621 8.08 -6.85 17.88
CA GLY A 621 8.89 -7.94 17.37
C GLY A 621 8.79 -9.18 18.22
N PHE A 622 9.73 -10.08 17.97
CA PHE A 622 9.96 -11.24 18.77
C PHE A 622 11.46 -11.54 18.82
N ASP A 623 11.93 -12.24 19.83
CA ASP A 623 13.19 -12.96 19.76
C ASP A 623 12.93 -14.46 19.58
N ARG A 624 13.91 -15.15 18.99
CA ARG A 624 13.80 -16.57 18.64
C ARG A 624 14.09 -17.51 19.82
N ILE A 625 14.32 -17.01 21.02
CA ILE A 625 14.71 -17.79 22.19
C ILE A 625 13.68 -17.59 23.28
N ALA A 626 12.66 -18.45 23.33
CA ALA A 626 11.57 -18.39 24.31
C ALA A 626 12.02 -18.63 25.78
N ASN A 627 12.68 -17.65 26.39
CA ASN A 627 13.26 -17.68 27.73
C ASN A 627 12.77 -16.52 28.63
N ARG A 628 11.87 -15.68 28.12
CA ARG A 628 11.29 -14.46 28.69
C ARG A 628 12.24 -13.29 28.82
N THR A 629 13.36 -13.30 28.10
CA THR A 629 14.37 -12.24 28.10
C THR A 629 14.73 -11.84 26.68
N LEU A 630 14.93 -10.53 26.43
CA LEU A 630 15.19 -10.06 25.07
C LEU A 630 16.63 -10.38 24.66
N ASP A 631 16.78 -11.39 23.83
CA ASP A 631 18.06 -11.77 23.23
C ASP A 631 18.32 -10.94 21.95
N MET A 632 19.13 -9.89 22.08
CA MET A 632 19.38 -8.89 21.02
C MET A 632 20.05 -9.45 19.75
N ASP A 633 20.69 -10.61 19.83
CA ASP A 633 21.27 -11.33 18.68
C ASP A 633 20.26 -12.22 17.95
N ALA A 634 19.08 -12.44 18.54
CA ALA A 634 18.00 -13.26 18.02
C ALA A 634 16.71 -12.47 17.72
N VAL A 635 16.69 -11.16 17.98
CA VAL A 635 15.51 -10.31 17.80
C VAL A 635 15.22 -10.01 16.32
N VAL A 636 13.95 -10.12 15.96
CA VAL A 636 13.38 -9.62 14.71
C VAL A 636 12.28 -8.64 15.09
N TYR A 637 12.42 -7.38 14.69
CA TYR A 637 11.47 -6.33 15.04
C TYR A 637 11.26 -5.34 13.90
N ASP A 638 10.17 -4.60 14.00
CA ASP A 638 9.92 -3.36 13.29
C ASP A 638 9.81 -2.23 14.33
N SER A 639 10.03 -1.00 13.88
CA SER A 639 9.90 0.17 14.74
C SER A 639 9.22 1.33 14.02
N VAL A 640 8.59 2.19 14.82
CA VAL A 640 8.00 3.43 14.37
C VAL A 640 8.43 4.55 15.31
N GLU A 641 8.95 5.64 14.74
CA GLU A 641 9.23 6.85 15.50
C GLU A 641 7.96 7.69 15.61
N LEU A 642 7.70 8.24 16.78
CA LEU A 642 6.55 9.09 17.05
C LEU A 642 7.04 10.38 17.73
N THR A 643 6.79 11.51 17.10
CA THR A 643 6.95 12.83 17.74
C THR A 643 5.57 13.39 18.07
N ILE A 644 5.37 13.79 19.32
CA ILE A 644 4.16 14.46 19.80
C ILE A 644 4.48 15.92 20.08
N GLU A 645 3.74 16.83 19.42
CA GLU A 645 3.90 18.29 19.49
C GLU A 645 2.84 19.00 20.35
#